data_AF-A0A399D1W8-F1
#
_entry.id   AF-A0A399D1W8-F1
#
_cell.length_a   1.000
_cell.length_b   1.000
_cell.length_c   1.000
_cell.angle_alpha   90.00
_cell.angle_beta   90.00
_cell.angle_gamma   90.00
#
_symmetry.space_group_name_H-M   'P 1'
#
loop_
_entity.id
_entity.type
_entity.pdbx_description
1 polymer ?
#
loop_
_entity_poly.entity_id
_entity_poly.type
_entity_poly.pdbx_seq_one_letter_code
_entity_poly.pdbx_strand_id
1 'polypeptide(L)'
;MNVSVKSLIGWHILTLLFIFCFPSTRISAKEFPEASFLITGLSPSGISSQRLWNFLQKDNNTGIETGITEQDGKIILTGTEQSIDILIDRLYDLTRNDSTKIIPVFLNYEGNISLLDSIIGQSKISSRIFYLPRGEAWPPMDYLIQADRRILFFVTGNFENQGRVLHHTQDYIFRVSASGTPEKGMRGNYHAAETNLELFMIDNLDKLPTNTPDGGSIRNLVPDYINFLLENWTRFGKKPNFIFVGESILNFDIIIAQLNSFTWINGTAKSSSGKILEKIYWRNPDVLVTGGRFSFPYRGGEELTLTPFAPGYRMTPEQIIVTGEMEVPENYNIIAHPIRLSEGLTGSFSFNGSIRNILSPSDIFSGGNYSFSRDIERERVLRLPEGANVNLGPPDSYGLRNSSFSVSCFVKFSEILEFGDNAVLGNYETEYRRGLHLILRSGHPYFGLWANDYISEEKLEPNVWYHLVWRYIVETGEQAIFLNGRNIGSSTGHPPFSGTGNIHLGSALSQGASMRGYIDELHIWNRPLGVEEITRLALNEEIKIGNNELSGFFSRNEIKAGAAFLILILILTGIWVIVRRKKPGKIEYPLILPKKNTANQINLFGGFRAVDQEGNDISTLFTPKVKELFLFTLLASLKNSAGAAVTDIDEQLWPDLPAKKVTNNRAVTLNKLRKILQHIEGVEVITQNGFLQVKLGEPLFCDYAEAYNLCQLPAGMDKRQLETFFQLVKKGRFMKGITWSWLDEMRGYTGTQVIDNLLKLAVYFKEGNNLPGIEALAKRILEYDDLNEEAIWLQVWVLRQTNNMHQAKFHFESFCLKYHASLGEKFPMNFEEFNKNYQEQILSAARH
;
A
#
# COMPACT_ATOMS: atom_id res chain seq x y z
N MET A 1 82.16 -20.53 21.66
CA MET A 1 81.75 -19.12 21.83
C MET A 1 81.87 -18.46 20.45
N ASN A 2 80.85 -18.07 19.68
CA ASN A 2 79.40 -17.98 19.84
C ASN A 2 78.74 -18.38 18.50
N VAL A 3 77.52 -18.89 18.57
CA VAL A 3 76.77 -19.60 17.52
C VAL A 3 75.54 -18.78 17.10
N SER A 4 75.14 -18.93 15.83
CA SER A 4 73.77 -18.82 15.26
C SER A 4 73.14 -17.43 15.01
N VAL A 5 72.43 -17.13 13.90
CA VAL A 5 72.03 -17.81 12.64
C VAL A 5 71.52 -16.68 11.72
N LYS A 6 72.00 -16.58 10.48
CA LYS A 6 71.26 -16.01 9.32
C LYS A 6 71.93 -16.53 8.05
N SER A 7 71.32 -17.53 7.42
CA SER A 7 71.83 -18.13 6.18
C SER A 7 70.69 -18.67 5.31
N LEU A 8 70.79 -18.38 4.01
CA LEU A 8 70.09 -18.97 2.86
C LEU A 8 68.57 -18.70 2.72
N ILE A 9 68.18 -18.08 1.61
CA ILE A 9 67.70 -18.76 0.39
C ILE A 9 67.50 -17.68 -0.68
N GLY A 10 68.34 -17.74 -1.71
CA GLY A 10 68.14 -17.09 -2.99
C GLY A 10 68.38 -18.14 -4.07
N TRP A 11 67.61 -18.03 -5.15
CA TRP A 11 67.67 -18.82 -6.39
C TRP A 11 66.82 -20.09 -6.41
N HIS A 12 65.53 -19.92 -6.71
CA HIS A 12 64.75 -20.68 -7.73
C HIS A 12 63.33 -20.09 -7.85
N ILE A 13 63.18 -18.88 -8.42
CA ILE A 13 61.88 -18.38 -8.91
C ILE A 13 62.14 -17.64 -10.23
N LEU A 14 62.26 -18.40 -11.32
CA LEU A 14 62.31 -17.85 -12.68
C LEU A 14 61.75 -18.89 -13.67
N THR A 15 60.53 -19.34 -13.40
CA THR A 15 59.67 -20.09 -14.32
C THR A 15 58.26 -20.11 -13.73
N LEU A 16 57.44 -19.13 -14.09
CA LEU A 16 55.97 -19.14 -14.14
C LEU A 16 55.46 -17.70 -14.32
N LEU A 17 55.89 -17.07 -15.42
CA LEU A 17 55.28 -15.87 -15.97
C LEU A 17 54.75 -16.32 -17.33
N PHE A 18 53.44 -16.50 -17.39
CA PHE A 18 52.54 -16.89 -18.50
C PHE A 18 51.67 -18.08 -18.10
N ILE A 19 50.44 -17.80 -17.65
CA ILE A 19 49.20 -18.52 -17.96
C ILE A 19 48.02 -17.72 -17.38
N PHE A 20 47.27 -17.13 -18.30
CA PHE A 20 45.87 -16.68 -18.23
C PHE A 20 45.41 -15.71 -17.13
N CYS A 21 45.38 -14.42 -17.50
CA CYS A 21 44.29 -13.53 -17.11
C CYS A 21 43.02 -13.95 -17.87
N PHE A 22 42.21 -14.84 -17.27
CA PHE A 22 40.78 -14.84 -17.56
C PHE A 22 40.09 -13.92 -16.54
N PRO A 23 39.05 -13.16 -16.92
CA PRO A 23 38.21 -12.50 -15.94
C PRO A 23 37.60 -13.59 -15.07
N SER A 24 37.88 -13.55 -13.77
CA SER A 24 37.16 -14.37 -12.81
C SER A 24 35.69 -13.92 -12.85
N THR A 25 34.85 -14.69 -13.54
CA THR A 25 33.42 -14.68 -13.27
C THR A 25 33.26 -14.94 -11.78
N ARG A 26 32.72 -13.99 -11.02
CA ARG A 26 32.24 -14.27 -9.67
C ARG A 26 31.11 -15.27 -9.83
N ILE A 27 31.41 -16.55 -9.62
CA ILE A 27 30.39 -17.59 -9.52
C ILE A 27 29.92 -17.52 -8.08
N SER A 28 28.84 -16.78 -7.84
CA SER A 28 28.10 -16.92 -6.58
C SER A 28 27.58 -18.36 -6.48
N ALA A 29 27.76 -18.97 -5.31
CA ALA A 29 27.28 -20.33 -5.06
C ALA A 29 25.75 -20.30 -4.98
N LYS A 30 25.07 -21.12 -5.79
CA LYS A 30 23.61 -21.19 -5.83
C LYS A 30 23.06 -21.74 -4.51
N GLU A 31 22.23 -20.94 -3.84
CA GLU A 31 21.58 -21.35 -2.59
C GLU A 31 20.50 -22.41 -2.86
N PHE A 32 20.24 -23.31 -1.91
CA PHE A 32 19.22 -24.36 -2.09
C PHE A 32 17.82 -23.78 -2.39
N PRO A 33 17.34 -22.69 -1.74
CA PRO A 33 16.07 -22.04 -2.07
C PRO A 33 16.01 -21.38 -3.47
N GLU A 34 17.10 -21.35 -4.23
CA GLU A 34 17.11 -20.85 -5.62
C GLU A 34 16.99 -21.99 -6.66
N ALA A 35 17.04 -23.23 -6.20
CA ALA A 35 16.89 -24.41 -7.03
C ALA A 35 15.43 -24.85 -7.14
N SER A 36 15.08 -25.30 -8.35
CA SER A 36 13.76 -25.84 -8.67
C SER A 36 13.90 -27.31 -9.06
N PHE A 37 12.93 -28.12 -8.63
CA PHE A 37 12.88 -29.55 -8.85
C PHE A 37 11.48 -29.95 -9.35
N LEU A 38 11.41 -30.78 -10.38
CA LEU A 38 10.19 -31.49 -10.76
C LEU A 38 10.01 -32.69 -9.84
N ILE A 39 8.88 -32.77 -9.16
CA ILE A 39 8.56 -33.86 -8.24
C ILE A 39 7.53 -34.77 -8.93
N THR A 40 7.92 -36.03 -9.11
CA THR A 40 7.04 -37.07 -9.66
C THR A 40 6.48 -37.94 -8.55
N GLY A 41 5.19 -38.25 -8.62
CA GLY A 41 4.59 -39.32 -7.83
C GLY A 41 5.11 -40.69 -8.30
N LEU A 42 5.50 -41.55 -7.36
CA LEU A 42 5.83 -42.95 -7.62
C LEU A 42 4.61 -43.82 -7.37
N SER A 43 4.04 -44.33 -8.46
CA SER A 43 3.10 -45.44 -8.43
C SER A 43 3.80 -46.80 -8.34
N PRO A 44 3.08 -47.88 -7.99
CA PRO A 44 3.62 -49.24 -8.00
C PRO A 44 4.25 -49.66 -9.33
N SER A 45 3.73 -49.16 -10.46
CA SER A 45 4.32 -49.38 -11.78
C SER A 45 5.55 -48.49 -12.00
N GLY A 46 5.52 -47.25 -11.52
CA GLY A 46 6.63 -46.30 -11.56
C GLY A 46 7.90 -46.83 -10.89
N ILE A 47 7.79 -47.47 -9.71
CA ILE A 47 8.98 -47.96 -9.00
C ILE A 47 9.74 -49.06 -9.77
N SER A 48 9.03 -49.81 -10.60
CA SER A 48 9.60 -50.86 -11.45
C SER A 48 10.00 -50.35 -12.85
N SER A 49 9.67 -49.10 -13.18
CA SER A 49 9.90 -48.52 -14.52
C SER A 49 11.35 -48.08 -14.71
N GLN A 50 12.12 -48.87 -15.48
CA GLN A 50 13.49 -48.49 -15.83
C GLN A 50 13.55 -47.17 -16.62
N ARG A 51 12.54 -46.89 -17.44
CA ARG A 51 12.44 -45.63 -18.20
C ARG A 51 12.36 -44.43 -17.27
N LEU A 52 11.56 -44.50 -16.21
CA LEU A 52 11.41 -43.44 -15.21
C LEU A 52 12.73 -43.23 -14.46
N TRP A 53 13.33 -44.29 -13.91
CA TRP A 53 14.59 -44.17 -13.17
C TRP A 53 15.75 -43.69 -14.02
N ASN A 54 15.82 -44.05 -15.31
CA ASN A 54 16.82 -43.51 -16.24
C ASN A 54 16.61 -42.00 -16.47
N PHE A 55 15.35 -41.54 -16.55
CA PHE A 55 15.04 -40.11 -16.66
C PHE A 55 15.47 -39.37 -15.38
N LEU A 56 15.06 -39.87 -14.22
CA LEU A 56 15.45 -39.32 -12.92
C LEU A 56 16.97 -39.29 -12.76
N GLN A 57 17.71 -40.31 -13.22
CA GLN A 57 19.17 -40.31 -13.18
C GLN A 57 19.78 -39.18 -14.02
N LYS A 58 19.25 -38.95 -15.22
CA LYS A 58 19.81 -38.00 -16.21
C LYS A 58 19.58 -36.54 -15.83
N ASP A 59 18.45 -36.21 -15.21
CA ASP A 59 18.08 -34.84 -14.88
C ASP A 59 18.38 -34.53 -13.41
N ASN A 60 19.20 -33.50 -13.15
CA ASN A 60 19.62 -33.11 -11.80
C ASN A 60 18.60 -32.26 -11.04
N ASN A 61 17.50 -31.88 -11.70
CA ASN A 61 16.41 -31.10 -11.13
C ASN A 61 15.14 -31.94 -10.95
N THR A 62 15.29 -33.19 -10.49
CA THR A 62 14.15 -34.08 -10.23
C THR A 62 14.14 -34.59 -8.80
N GLY A 63 12.94 -34.74 -8.25
CA GLY A 63 12.68 -35.40 -6.97
C GLY A 63 11.48 -36.34 -7.07
N ILE A 64 11.11 -36.91 -5.93
CA ILE A 64 10.14 -38.00 -5.85
C ILE A 64 9.12 -37.72 -4.76
N GLU A 65 7.88 -38.08 -4.99
CA GLU A 65 6.83 -38.21 -3.98
C GLU A 65 6.33 -39.66 -3.91
N THR A 66 6.09 -40.19 -2.71
CA THR A 66 5.40 -41.47 -2.56
C THR A 66 4.62 -41.55 -1.26
N GLY A 67 3.57 -42.36 -1.26
CA GLY A 67 2.86 -42.75 -0.04
C GLY A 67 3.54 -43.95 0.60
N ILE A 68 3.60 -43.94 1.93
CA ILE A 68 4.04 -45.09 2.72
C ILE A 68 3.05 -45.36 3.85
N THR A 69 2.96 -46.63 4.27
CA THR A 69 2.13 -47.07 5.38
C THR A 69 2.88 -48.06 6.26
N GLU A 70 2.48 -48.15 7.53
CA GLU A 70 2.99 -49.17 8.45
C GLU A 70 2.14 -50.45 8.35
N GLN A 71 2.81 -51.59 8.18
CA GLN A 71 2.19 -52.91 8.22
C GLN A 71 3.12 -53.88 8.93
N ASP A 72 2.62 -54.54 9.99
CA ASP A 72 3.35 -55.53 10.79
C ASP A 72 4.73 -55.05 11.30
N GLY A 73 4.81 -53.78 11.73
CA GLY A 73 6.05 -53.16 12.21
C GLY A 73 7.09 -52.86 11.12
N LYS A 74 6.70 -52.97 9.84
CA LYS A 74 7.50 -52.57 8.67
C LYS A 74 6.85 -51.40 7.95
N ILE A 75 7.67 -50.64 7.23
CA ILE A 75 7.18 -49.57 6.36
C ILE A 75 7.16 -50.08 4.92
N ILE A 76 6.00 -50.01 4.29
CA ILE A 76 5.75 -50.43 2.92
C ILE A 76 5.25 -49.27 2.07
N LEU A 77 5.41 -49.37 0.76
CA LEU A 77 4.89 -48.38 -0.18
C LEU A 77 3.37 -48.56 -0.33
N THR A 78 2.62 -47.47 -0.21
CA THR A 78 1.16 -47.48 -0.26
C THR A 78 0.65 -48.16 -1.54
N GLY A 79 -0.27 -49.11 -1.39
CA GLY A 79 -0.84 -49.86 -2.50
C GLY A 79 0.03 -51.00 -3.03
N THR A 80 1.08 -51.40 -2.30
CA THR A 80 1.96 -52.54 -2.63
C THR A 80 2.30 -53.38 -1.40
N GLU A 81 2.89 -54.55 -1.62
CA GLU A 81 3.55 -55.35 -0.56
C GLU A 81 5.06 -55.06 -0.46
N GLN A 82 5.55 -54.04 -1.16
CA GLN A 82 6.98 -53.75 -1.26
C GLN A 82 7.47 -52.92 -0.08
N SER A 83 8.57 -53.37 0.52
CA SER A 83 9.28 -52.62 1.58
C SER A 83 9.82 -51.29 1.05
N ILE A 84 9.89 -50.28 1.92
CA ILE A 84 10.57 -49.01 1.66
C ILE A 84 12.05 -49.19 1.27
N ASP A 85 12.65 -50.34 1.59
CA ASP A 85 14.01 -50.71 1.18
C ASP A 85 14.24 -50.60 -0.33
N ILE A 86 13.22 -50.89 -1.15
CA ILE A 86 13.33 -50.76 -2.61
C ILE A 86 13.55 -49.30 -3.01
N LEU A 87 12.85 -48.36 -2.37
CA LEU A 87 13.03 -46.94 -2.60
C LEU A 87 14.43 -46.50 -2.13
N ILE A 88 14.85 -46.95 -0.93
CA ILE A 88 16.19 -46.68 -0.39
C ILE A 88 17.27 -47.17 -1.36
N ASP A 89 17.10 -48.36 -1.94
CA ASP A 89 18.02 -48.92 -2.90
C ASP A 89 18.15 -48.05 -4.16
N ARG A 90 17.02 -47.60 -4.71
CA ARG A 90 17.00 -46.73 -5.88
C ARG A 90 17.60 -45.35 -5.60
N LEU A 91 17.33 -44.75 -4.43
CA LEU A 91 17.91 -43.46 -4.02
C LEU A 91 19.45 -43.55 -3.86
N TYR A 92 19.92 -44.66 -3.31
CA TYR A 92 21.35 -44.94 -3.21
C TYR A 92 22.00 -45.03 -4.59
N ASP A 93 21.39 -45.74 -5.53
CA ASP A 93 21.91 -45.87 -6.89
C ASP A 93 21.97 -44.52 -7.60
N LEU A 94 20.91 -43.71 -7.49
CA LEU A 94 20.87 -42.36 -8.08
C LEU A 94 22.04 -41.47 -7.62
N THR A 95 22.30 -41.46 -6.31
CA THR A 95 23.39 -40.65 -5.71
C THR A 95 24.77 -41.28 -5.87
N ARG A 96 24.86 -42.60 -6.08
CA ARG A 96 26.12 -43.29 -6.34
C ARG A 96 26.61 -43.07 -7.77
N ASN A 97 25.70 -43.09 -8.73
CA ASN A 97 26.02 -42.96 -10.15
C ASN A 97 26.32 -41.51 -10.57
N ASP A 98 25.83 -40.53 -9.82
CA ASP A 98 26.10 -39.11 -10.02
C ASP A 98 26.43 -38.44 -8.68
N SER A 99 27.65 -37.92 -8.53
CA SER A 99 28.13 -37.28 -7.31
C SER A 99 27.55 -35.88 -7.08
N THR A 100 26.96 -35.25 -8.10
CA THR A 100 26.39 -33.90 -8.03
C THR A 100 24.89 -33.89 -7.77
N LYS A 101 24.25 -35.04 -7.93
CA LYS A 101 22.79 -35.17 -7.84
C LYS A 101 22.29 -34.99 -6.41
N ILE A 102 21.32 -34.09 -6.26
CA ILE A 102 20.57 -33.83 -5.02
C ILE A 102 19.11 -34.19 -5.22
N ILE A 103 18.52 -34.88 -4.25
CA ILE A 103 17.22 -35.54 -4.40
C ILE A 103 16.29 -35.13 -3.24
N PRO A 104 15.32 -34.25 -3.49
CA PRO A 104 14.17 -34.07 -2.62
C PRO A 104 13.25 -35.30 -2.69
N VAL A 105 12.86 -35.83 -1.54
CA VAL A 105 11.99 -36.99 -1.40
C VAL A 105 10.84 -36.66 -0.46
N PHE A 106 9.61 -36.69 -0.97
CA PHE A 106 8.39 -36.40 -0.25
C PHE A 106 7.68 -37.70 0.13
N LEU A 107 7.41 -37.86 1.41
CA LEU A 107 6.76 -39.04 1.99
C LEU A 107 5.40 -38.62 2.58
N ASN A 108 4.33 -39.20 2.04
CA ASN A 108 3.01 -39.09 2.65
C ASN A 108 2.85 -40.27 3.62
N TYR A 109 2.85 -39.99 4.92
CA TYR A 109 2.90 -41.02 5.96
C TYR A 109 1.97 -40.70 7.12
N GLU A 110 1.07 -41.64 7.43
CA GLU A 110 0.24 -41.63 8.62
C GLU A 110 0.63 -42.84 9.48
N GLY A 111 1.49 -42.64 10.48
CA GLY A 111 1.99 -43.72 11.33
C GLY A 111 3.07 -43.28 12.31
N ASN A 112 3.82 -44.24 12.85
CA ASN A 112 4.89 -43.99 13.82
C ASN A 112 6.13 -43.36 13.18
N ILE A 113 6.26 -42.03 13.31
CA ILE A 113 7.41 -41.27 12.78
C ILE A 113 8.77 -41.75 13.30
N SER A 114 8.83 -42.25 14.55
CA SER A 114 10.08 -42.74 15.15
C SER A 114 10.55 -44.04 14.50
N LEU A 115 9.62 -44.90 14.08
CA LEU A 115 9.94 -46.12 13.32
C LEU A 115 10.52 -45.76 11.95
N LEU A 116 9.88 -44.83 11.24
CA LEU A 116 10.35 -44.35 9.94
C LEU A 116 11.75 -43.72 10.03
N ASP A 117 11.95 -42.83 11.01
CA ASP A 117 13.25 -42.22 11.33
C ASP A 117 14.33 -43.28 11.58
N SER A 118 14.01 -44.31 12.36
CA SER A 118 14.94 -45.39 12.67
C SER A 118 15.32 -46.20 11.43
N ILE A 119 14.34 -46.55 10.58
CA ILE A 119 14.58 -47.30 9.34
C ILE A 119 15.46 -46.50 8.39
N ILE A 120 15.11 -45.23 8.15
CA ILE A 120 15.87 -44.34 7.26
C ILE A 120 17.26 -44.06 7.84
N GLY A 121 17.37 -43.79 9.14
CA GLY A 121 18.62 -43.48 9.83
C GLY A 121 19.60 -44.66 9.93
N GLN A 122 19.12 -45.90 9.86
CA GLN A 122 19.96 -47.11 9.84
C GLN A 122 20.25 -47.64 8.41
N SER A 123 19.67 -47.01 7.39
CA SER A 123 19.81 -47.44 6.00
C SER A 123 21.19 -47.12 5.40
N LYS A 124 21.47 -47.71 4.23
CA LYS A 124 22.70 -47.43 3.46
C LYS A 124 22.79 -46.00 2.92
N ILE A 125 21.70 -45.24 2.92
CA ILE A 125 21.68 -43.82 2.53
C ILE A 125 21.82 -42.87 3.72
N SER A 126 21.87 -43.36 4.95
CA SER A 126 21.92 -42.54 6.18
C SER A 126 22.99 -41.44 6.16
N SER A 127 24.21 -41.80 5.75
CA SER A 127 25.33 -40.85 5.59
C SER A 127 25.11 -39.78 4.52
N ARG A 128 24.08 -39.93 3.67
CA ARG A 128 23.76 -39.01 2.59
C ARG A 128 22.58 -38.09 2.87
N ILE A 129 21.95 -38.24 4.04
CA ILE A 129 20.76 -37.47 4.39
C ILE A 129 21.17 -36.12 4.95
N PHE A 130 20.63 -35.06 4.37
CA PHE A 130 20.67 -33.73 4.97
C PHE A 130 19.42 -33.51 5.82
N TYR A 131 19.60 -32.95 7.02
CA TYR A 131 18.53 -32.47 7.88
C TYR A 131 18.91 -31.08 8.38
N LEU A 132 18.01 -30.12 8.22
CA LEU A 132 18.13 -28.77 8.71
C LEU A 132 17.32 -28.63 10.01
N PRO A 133 17.94 -28.29 11.14
CA PRO A 133 17.20 -27.92 12.34
C PRO A 133 16.31 -26.69 12.10
N ARG A 134 15.16 -26.65 12.78
CA ARG A 134 14.19 -25.56 12.60
C ARG A 134 14.82 -24.21 12.98
N GLY A 135 14.68 -23.23 12.08
CA GLY A 135 15.17 -21.87 12.27
C GLY A 135 16.60 -21.62 11.77
N GLU A 136 17.29 -22.64 11.27
CA GLU A 136 18.56 -22.47 10.56
C GLU A 136 18.32 -22.07 9.08
N ALA A 137 19.35 -21.52 8.44
CA ALA A 137 19.31 -21.15 7.03
C ALA A 137 19.68 -22.33 6.14
N TRP A 138 19.00 -22.48 5.00
CA TRP A 138 19.37 -23.49 4.01
C TRP A 138 20.78 -23.26 3.46
N PRO A 139 21.61 -24.31 3.34
CA PRO A 139 22.97 -24.15 2.83
C PRO A 139 23.02 -24.04 1.30
N PRO A 140 24.16 -23.59 0.75
CA PRO A 140 24.42 -23.64 -0.69
C PRO A 140 24.38 -25.07 -1.23
N MET A 141 23.99 -25.21 -2.50
CA MET A 141 23.95 -26.51 -3.17
C MET A 141 25.33 -27.20 -3.19
N ASP A 142 26.40 -26.41 -3.38
CA ASP A 142 27.77 -26.92 -3.40
C ASP A 142 28.20 -27.51 -2.07
N TYR A 143 27.71 -26.97 -0.94
CA TYR A 143 27.97 -27.54 0.38
C TYR A 143 27.32 -28.92 0.53
N LEU A 144 26.06 -29.06 0.11
CA LEU A 144 25.35 -30.34 0.14
C LEU A 144 26.08 -31.40 -0.69
N ILE A 145 26.60 -31.01 -1.86
CA ILE A 145 27.39 -31.89 -2.73
C ILE A 145 28.71 -32.26 -2.07
N GLN A 146 29.49 -31.28 -1.59
CA GLN A 146 30.82 -31.50 -0.99
C GLN A 146 30.75 -32.32 0.31
N ALA A 147 29.70 -32.14 1.10
CA ALA A 147 29.48 -32.89 2.35
C ALA A 147 28.89 -34.29 2.12
N ASP A 148 28.63 -34.68 0.87
CA ASP A 148 27.87 -35.88 0.48
C ASP A 148 26.49 -35.94 1.15
N ARG A 149 25.86 -34.80 1.46
CA ARG A 149 24.53 -34.69 2.11
C ARG A 149 23.47 -34.33 1.07
N ARG A 150 23.09 -35.31 0.24
CA ARG A 150 22.41 -35.09 -1.03
C ARG A 150 20.96 -35.61 -1.11
N ILE A 151 20.46 -36.24 -0.05
CA ILE A 151 19.06 -36.71 0.01
C ILE A 151 18.34 -35.90 1.08
N LEU A 152 17.23 -35.26 0.70
CA LEU A 152 16.43 -34.42 1.58
C LEU A 152 15.04 -35.01 1.71
N PHE A 153 14.71 -35.51 2.90
CA PHE A 153 13.39 -36.07 3.15
C PHE A 153 12.44 -35.00 3.69
N PHE A 154 11.27 -34.92 3.07
CA PHE A 154 10.13 -34.14 3.52
C PHE A 154 8.99 -35.10 3.82
N VAL A 155 8.27 -34.86 4.92
CA VAL A 155 7.18 -35.74 5.36
C VAL A 155 5.92 -34.92 5.61
N THR A 156 4.80 -35.44 5.14
CA THR A 156 3.46 -34.91 5.40
C THR A 156 2.66 -35.95 6.19
N GLY A 157 2.06 -35.51 7.30
CA GLY A 157 1.26 -36.34 8.21
C GLY A 157 1.07 -35.67 9.57
N ASN A 158 0.20 -36.24 10.40
CA ASN A 158 -0.04 -35.77 11.77
C ASN A 158 0.88 -36.51 12.74
N PHE A 159 1.87 -35.81 13.29
CA PHE A 159 2.85 -36.39 14.20
C PHE A 159 2.94 -35.58 15.50
N GLU A 160 3.05 -36.25 16.64
CA GLU A 160 3.26 -35.60 17.95
C GLU A 160 4.74 -35.31 18.24
N ASN A 161 5.67 -36.05 17.62
CA ASN A 161 7.11 -35.94 17.86
C ASN A 161 7.86 -35.46 16.61
N GLN A 162 8.87 -34.61 16.81
CA GLN A 162 9.76 -34.16 15.74
C GLN A 162 10.82 -35.22 15.43
N GLY A 163 10.90 -35.62 14.15
CA GLY A 163 11.95 -36.51 13.66
C GLY A 163 13.31 -35.81 13.53
N ARG A 164 14.39 -36.59 13.49
CA ARG A 164 15.79 -36.10 13.39
C ARG A 164 16.38 -36.15 11.99
N VAL A 165 15.67 -36.75 11.04
CA VAL A 165 16.11 -36.92 9.64
C VAL A 165 15.06 -36.43 8.63
N LEU A 166 13.85 -36.11 9.08
CA LEU A 166 12.70 -35.78 8.23
C LEU A 166 12.26 -34.33 8.47
N HIS A 167 12.15 -33.54 7.40
CA HIS A 167 11.58 -32.20 7.47
C HIS A 167 10.05 -32.30 7.39
N HIS A 168 9.34 -31.81 8.40
CA HIS A 168 7.88 -31.73 8.30
C HIS A 168 7.49 -30.64 7.30
N THR A 169 6.73 -30.98 6.27
CA THR A 169 6.45 -30.06 5.15
C THR A 169 5.92 -28.69 5.62
N GLN A 170 5.03 -28.68 6.63
CA GLN A 170 4.40 -27.44 7.13
C GLN A 170 5.37 -26.50 7.86
N ASP A 171 6.48 -27.02 8.38
CA ASP A 171 7.48 -26.23 9.10
C ASP A 171 8.52 -25.57 8.17
N TYR A 172 8.65 -26.04 6.92
CA TYR A 172 9.73 -25.61 6.01
C TYR A 172 9.25 -25.07 4.67
N ILE A 173 8.02 -25.41 4.23
CA ILE A 173 7.57 -25.21 2.85
C ILE A 173 6.25 -24.44 2.80
N PHE A 174 6.26 -23.30 2.09
CA PHE A 174 5.05 -22.61 1.67
C PHE A 174 4.39 -23.36 0.49
N ARG A 175 3.07 -23.59 0.51
CA ARG A 175 2.38 -24.43 -0.49
C ARG A 175 1.25 -23.70 -1.21
N VAL A 176 1.19 -23.87 -2.53
CA VAL A 176 0.06 -23.46 -3.39
C VAL A 176 -0.35 -24.63 -4.28
N SER A 177 -1.65 -24.82 -4.50
CA SER A 177 -2.18 -25.85 -5.41
C SER A 177 -2.62 -25.24 -6.74
N ALA A 178 -2.29 -25.91 -7.85
CA ALA A 178 -2.72 -25.53 -9.19
C ALA A 178 -4.14 -26.04 -9.56
N SER A 179 -4.73 -26.94 -8.77
CA SER A 179 -6.01 -27.60 -9.11
C SER A 179 -7.27 -26.87 -8.63
N GLY A 180 -7.18 -25.61 -8.22
CA GLY A 180 -8.29 -24.82 -7.70
C GLY A 180 -9.03 -24.01 -8.77
N THR A 181 -10.32 -23.73 -8.58
CA THR A 181 -11.00 -22.66 -9.35
C THR A 181 -10.33 -21.31 -9.03
N PRO A 182 -10.10 -20.43 -10.03
CA PRO A 182 -9.40 -19.16 -9.84
C PRO A 182 -9.96 -18.31 -8.67
N GLU A 183 -11.24 -18.46 -8.34
CA GLU A 183 -11.95 -17.62 -7.38
C GLU A 183 -11.68 -17.92 -5.90
N LYS A 184 -11.26 -19.14 -5.51
CA LYS A 184 -11.06 -19.47 -4.08
C LYS A 184 -9.62 -19.32 -3.58
N GLY A 185 -8.63 -19.29 -4.47
CA GLY A 185 -7.21 -19.04 -4.15
C GLY A 185 -6.79 -17.56 -4.23
N MET A 186 -7.67 -16.69 -4.74
CA MET A 186 -7.32 -15.29 -5.01
C MET A 186 -7.44 -14.35 -3.80
N ARG A 187 -8.16 -14.72 -2.72
CA ARG A 187 -8.35 -13.89 -1.52
C ARG A 187 -8.07 -14.61 -0.19
N GLY A 188 -7.18 -15.60 -0.19
CA GLY A 188 -6.78 -16.28 1.05
C GLY A 188 -5.95 -15.35 1.94
N ASN A 189 -6.36 -15.16 3.19
CA ASN A 189 -5.52 -14.61 4.25
C ASN A 189 -4.37 -15.60 4.52
N TYR A 190 -3.32 -15.61 3.69
CA TYR A 190 -2.10 -16.36 3.99
C TYR A 190 -1.51 -15.80 5.29
N HIS A 191 -1.28 -16.67 6.28
CA HIS A 191 -0.76 -16.25 7.57
C HIS A 191 0.68 -15.72 7.41
N ALA A 192 1.04 -14.66 8.14
CA ALA A 192 2.38 -14.07 8.11
C ALA A 192 3.51 -15.06 8.46
N ALA A 193 3.20 -16.16 9.16
CA ALA A 193 4.14 -17.23 9.44
C ALA A 193 4.54 -18.00 8.17
N GLU A 194 3.60 -18.19 7.24
CA GLU A 194 3.80 -18.98 6.01
C GLU A 194 4.65 -18.22 4.99
N THR A 195 4.56 -16.87 4.95
CA THR A 195 5.34 -16.03 4.03
C THR A 195 6.85 -16.03 4.35
N ASN A 196 7.26 -16.47 5.53
CA ASN A 196 8.68 -16.57 5.93
C ASN A 196 9.35 -17.89 5.60
N LEU A 197 8.59 -18.93 5.23
CA LEU A 197 9.15 -20.21 4.86
C LEU A 197 10.00 -20.05 3.60
N GLU A 198 11.28 -20.44 3.65
CA GLU A 198 12.23 -20.18 2.56
C GLU A 198 11.92 -20.99 1.29
N LEU A 199 11.29 -22.16 1.44
CA LEU A 199 10.97 -23.05 0.33
C LEU A 199 9.52 -22.86 -0.13
N PHE A 200 9.30 -23.01 -1.44
CA PHE A 200 8.01 -22.86 -2.09
C PHE A 200 7.64 -24.10 -2.93
N MET A 201 6.45 -24.64 -2.69
CA MET A 201 5.88 -25.78 -3.37
C MET A 201 4.66 -25.39 -4.20
N ILE A 202 4.66 -25.83 -5.45
CA ILE A 202 3.52 -25.85 -6.35
C ILE A 202 3.04 -27.29 -6.47
N ASP A 203 1.83 -27.53 -5.99
CA ASP A 203 1.20 -28.83 -6.00
C ASP A 203 0.24 -29.01 -7.19
N ASN A 204 0.13 -30.25 -7.68
CA ASN A 204 -0.78 -30.66 -8.76
C ASN A 204 -0.69 -29.82 -10.06
N LEU A 205 0.51 -29.43 -10.50
CA LEU A 205 0.67 -28.62 -11.72
C LEU A 205 0.10 -29.35 -12.95
N ASP A 206 0.16 -30.68 -12.98
CA ASP A 206 -0.43 -31.54 -14.00
C ASP A 206 -1.96 -31.42 -14.11
N LYS A 207 -2.62 -30.87 -13.09
CA LYS A 207 -4.07 -30.67 -13.02
C LYS A 207 -4.49 -29.21 -13.18
N LEU A 208 -3.60 -28.34 -13.68
CA LEU A 208 -3.91 -26.94 -13.95
C LEU A 208 -5.09 -26.84 -14.95
N PRO A 209 -6.17 -26.08 -14.64
CA PRO A 209 -7.27 -25.89 -15.57
C PRO A 209 -6.82 -25.09 -16.80
N THR A 210 -6.71 -25.73 -17.96
CA THR A 210 -6.33 -25.10 -19.23
C THR A 210 -7.50 -25.07 -20.22
N ASN A 211 -7.63 -24.01 -21.02
CA ASN A 211 -8.73 -23.83 -21.98
C ASN A 211 -8.63 -24.71 -23.25
N THR A 212 -7.69 -25.65 -23.32
CA THR A 212 -7.48 -26.48 -24.52
C THR A 212 -8.36 -27.73 -24.52
N PRO A 213 -8.90 -28.14 -25.69
CA PRO A 213 -9.68 -29.36 -25.81
C PRO A 213 -8.87 -30.62 -25.46
N ASP A 214 -9.55 -31.63 -24.93
CA ASP A 214 -9.00 -32.95 -24.62
C ASP A 214 -8.27 -33.53 -25.84
N GLY A 215 -6.95 -33.75 -25.72
CA GLY A 215 -6.11 -34.39 -26.75
C GLY A 215 -4.94 -33.55 -27.29
N GLY A 216 -4.75 -32.31 -26.84
CA GLY A 216 -3.53 -31.53 -27.14
C GLY A 216 -2.28 -32.14 -26.48
N SER A 217 -1.12 -32.10 -27.17
CA SER A 217 0.16 -32.47 -26.53
C SER A 217 0.45 -31.51 -25.38
N ILE A 218 0.80 -32.04 -24.19
CA ILE A 218 1.22 -31.26 -23.00
C ILE A 218 2.31 -30.23 -23.34
N ARG A 219 3.12 -30.47 -24.38
CA ARG A 219 4.12 -29.50 -24.89
C ARG A 219 3.51 -28.19 -25.40
N ASN A 220 2.26 -28.20 -25.86
CA ASN A 220 1.54 -27.00 -26.30
C ASN A 220 1.04 -26.15 -25.13
N LEU A 221 0.99 -26.73 -23.91
CA LEU A 221 0.54 -26.08 -22.67
C LEU A 221 1.69 -25.49 -21.84
N VAL A 222 2.94 -25.64 -22.30
CA VAL A 222 4.13 -25.07 -21.63
C VAL A 222 3.96 -23.57 -21.32
N PRO A 223 3.41 -22.72 -22.20
CA PRO A 223 3.17 -21.32 -21.87
C PRO A 223 2.24 -21.13 -20.66
N ASP A 224 1.15 -21.91 -20.55
CA ASP A 224 0.19 -21.79 -19.45
C ASP A 224 0.82 -22.20 -18.11
N TYR A 225 1.57 -23.31 -18.10
CA TYR A 225 2.30 -23.74 -16.91
C TYR A 225 3.36 -22.70 -16.48
N ILE A 226 4.12 -22.16 -17.43
CA ILE A 226 5.14 -21.16 -17.13
C ILE A 226 4.51 -19.86 -16.64
N ASN A 227 3.43 -19.40 -17.25
CA ASN A 227 2.70 -18.22 -16.78
C ASN A 227 2.18 -18.42 -15.35
N PHE A 228 1.56 -19.57 -15.06
CA PHE A 228 1.12 -19.89 -13.71
C PHE A 228 2.28 -19.86 -12.69
N LEU A 229 3.43 -20.44 -13.03
CA LEU A 229 4.61 -20.43 -12.17
C LEU A 229 5.17 -19.01 -11.96
N LEU A 230 5.24 -18.19 -13.01
CA LEU A 230 5.71 -16.80 -12.93
C LEU A 230 4.76 -15.92 -12.13
N GLU A 231 3.45 -16.05 -12.32
CA GLU A 231 2.44 -15.32 -11.55
C GLU A 231 2.57 -15.64 -10.07
N ASN A 232 2.71 -16.91 -9.70
CA ASN A 232 2.90 -17.30 -8.31
C ASN A 232 4.26 -16.86 -7.76
N TRP A 233 5.33 -16.93 -8.56
CA TRP A 233 6.65 -16.43 -8.15
C TRP A 233 6.58 -14.94 -7.83
N THR A 234 6.03 -14.14 -8.75
CA THR A 234 5.81 -12.70 -8.55
C THR A 234 4.92 -12.47 -7.32
N ARG A 235 3.79 -13.18 -7.20
CA ARG A 235 2.81 -13.00 -6.12
C ARG A 235 3.42 -13.13 -4.73
N PHE A 236 4.25 -14.13 -4.52
CA PHE A 236 4.80 -14.47 -3.20
C PHE A 236 6.25 -14.00 -3.01
N GLY A 237 6.88 -13.45 -4.06
CA GLY A 237 8.29 -13.10 -4.07
C GLY A 237 9.19 -14.30 -3.71
N LYS A 238 8.81 -15.50 -4.17
CA LYS A 238 9.53 -16.76 -3.91
C LYS A 238 9.59 -17.59 -5.18
N LYS A 239 10.78 -18.07 -5.52
CA LYS A 239 10.94 -18.96 -6.67
C LYS A 239 10.34 -20.34 -6.34
N PRO A 240 9.52 -20.95 -7.23
CA PRO A 240 9.03 -22.31 -7.03
C PRO A 240 10.19 -23.31 -6.90
N ASN A 241 10.32 -23.95 -5.73
CA ASN A 241 11.36 -24.95 -5.47
C ASN A 241 10.91 -26.36 -5.84
N PHE A 242 9.68 -26.72 -5.48
CA PHE A 242 9.16 -28.07 -5.71
C PHE A 242 7.89 -27.98 -6.56
N ILE A 243 7.94 -28.55 -7.76
CA ILE A 243 6.87 -28.47 -8.74
C ILE A 243 6.34 -29.89 -8.97
N PHE A 244 5.19 -30.21 -8.41
CA PHE A 244 4.59 -31.54 -8.47
C PHE A 244 3.80 -31.71 -9.75
N VAL A 245 4.08 -32.79 -10.47
CA VAL A 245 3.52 -33.08 -11.82
C VAL A 245 2.89 -34.47 -11.91
N GLY A 246 2.47 -35.01 -10.76
CA GLY A 246 1.89 -36.34 -10.65
C GLY A 246 2.82 -37.42 -11.22
N GLU A 247 2.26 -38.38 -11.95
CA GLU A 247 3.02 -39.48 -12.57
C GLU A 247 3.53 -39.15 -13.99
N SER A 248 3.30 -37.92 -14.46
CA SER A 248 3.50 -37.52 -15.86
C SER A 248 4.80 -36.77 -16.12
N ILE A 249 5.83 -36.89 -15.26
CA ILE A 249 7.05 -36.07 -15.30
C ILE A 249 7.76 -36.04 -16.66
N LEU A 250 7.70 -37.13 -17.44
CA LEU A 250 8.29 -37.20 -18.79
C LEU A 250 7.69 -36.18 -19.77
N ASN A 251 6.51 -35.63 -19.48
CA ASN A 251 5.84 -34.61 -20.29
C ASN A 251 6.19 -33.18 -19.85
N PHE A 252 6.89 -33.01 -18.72
CA PHE A 252 7.24 -31.72 -18.12
C PHE A 252 8.76 -31.45 -18.14
N ASP A 253 9.53 -32.24 -18.89
CA ASP A 253 11.00 -32.20 -18.97
C ASP A 253 11.59 -30.81 -19.31
N ILE A 254 10.82 -29.96 -19.99
CA ILE A 254 11.25 -28.61 -20.37
C ILE A 254 10.95 -27.52 -19.33
N ILE A 255 10.10 -27.78 -18.33
CA ILE A 255 9.58 -26.73 -17.42
C ILE A 255 10.68 -26.07 -16.61
N ILE A 256 11.59 -26.85 -16.02
CA ILE A 256 12.68 -26.29 -15.20
C ILE A 256 13.66 -25.49 -16.05
N ALA A 257 13.98 -25.98 -17.25
CA ALA A 257 14.85 -25.27 -18.18
C ALA A 257 14.25 -23.91 -18.59
N GLN A 258 12.94 -23.87 -18.85
CA GLN A 258 12.22 -22.63 -19.16
C GLN A 258 12.15 -21.70 -17.94
N LEU A 259 11.79 -22.21 -16.76
CA LEU A 259 11.74 -21.39 -15.53
C LEU A 259 13.11 -20.78 -15.20
N ASN A 260 14.21 -21.52 -15.41
CA ASN A 260 15.57 -21.02 -15.19
C ASN A 260 16.08 -20.10 -16.30
N SER A 261 15.39 -19.99 -17.44
CA SER A 261 15.75 -19.07 -18.52
C SER A 261 15.35 -17.62 -18.25
N PHE A 262 14.43 -17.40 -17.30
CA PHE A 262 14.05 -16.06 -16.86
C PHE A 262 15.16 -15.42 -16.04
N THR A 263 15.29 -14.11 -16.13
CA THR A 263 16.09 -13.32 -15.19
C THR A 263 15.25 -13.03 -13.95
N TRP A 264 15.91 -12.97 -12.80
CA TRP A 264 15.27 -12.64 -11.53
C TRP A 264 16.23 -11.87 -10.64
N ILE A 265 15.68 -11.20 -9.64
CA ILE A 265 16.45 -10.56 -8.59
C ILE A 265 16.21 -11.26 -7.26
N ASN A 266 17.18 -11.18 -6.36
CA ASN A 266 17.09 -11.68 -5.00
C ASN A 266 17.36 -10.55 -4.02
N GLY A 267 16.76 -10.63 -2.84
CA GLY A 267 17.02 -9.64 -1.81
C GLY A 267 16.75 -10.10 -0.39
N THR A 268 17.33 -9.39 0.56
CA THR A 268 17.05 -9.53 1.99
C THR A 268 16.71 -8.18 2.61
N ALA A 269 15.62 -8.13 3.37
CA ALA A 269 15.26 -7.02 4.23
C ALA A 269 15.46 -7.40 5.70
N LYS A 270 16.20 -6.55 6.39
CA LYS A 270 16.56 -6.74 7.79
C LYS A 270 16.29 -5.46 8.56
N SER A 271 15.92 -5.59 9.83
CA SER A 271 15.94 -4.46 10.74
C SER A 271 17.35 -3.88 10.86
N SER A 272 17.45 -2.65 11.34
CA SER A 272 18.74 -2.03 11.70
C SER A 272 19.56 -2.83 12.75
N SER A 273 18.94 -3.77 13.48
CA SER A 273 19.63 -4.70 14.38
C SER A 273 20.12 -5.99 13.70
N GLY A 274 19.81 -6.18 12.42
CA GLY A 274 20.22 -7.35 11.62
C GLY A 274 19.20 -8.49 11.58
N LYS A 275 18.05 -8.40 12.28
CA LYS A 275 16.99 -9.42 12.24
C LYS A 275 16.27 -9.37 10.89
N ILE A 276 16.10 -10.51 10.23
CA ILE A 276 15.30 -10.60 8.99
C ILE A 276 13.84 -10.22 9.31
N LEU A 277 13.25 -9.36 8.49
CA LEU A 277 11.86 -8.97 8.67
C LEU A 277 10.92 -10.13 8.39
N GLU A 278 9.85 -10.24 9.18
CA GLU A 278 8.85 -11.30 9.00
C GLU A 278 7.84 -10.98 7.89
N LYS A 279 7.68 -9.71 7.54
CA LYS A 279 6.72 -9.27 6.54
C LYS A 279 7.20 -7.98 5.87
N ILE A 280 7.23 -7.99 4.55
CA ILE A 280 7.46 -6.83 3.69
C ILE A 280 6.27 -6.71 2.74
N TYR A 281 5.81 -5.48 2.55
CA TYR A 281 4.79 -5.12 1.58
C TYR A 281 5.47 -4.38 0.41
N TRP A 282 4.92 -4.47 -0.79
CA TRP A 282 5.48 -3.84 -1.98
C TRP A 282 4.45 -2.96 -2.67
N ARG A 283 4.75 -1.67 -2.87
CA ARG A 283 3.87 -0.72 -3.58
C ARG A 283 4.01 -0.88 -5.11
N ASN A 284 3.53 -2.01 -5.62
CA ASN A 284 3.50 -2.37 -7.04
C ASN A 284 2.04 -2.50 -7.53
N PRO A 285 1.78 -2.56 -8.86
CA PRO A 285 0.42 -2.66 -9.42
C PRO A 285 -0.42 -3.80 -8.82
N ASP A 286 0.22 -4.92 -8.47
CA ASP A 286 -0.43 -6.12 -7.94
C ASP A 286 -0.20 -6.34 -6.43
N VAL A 287 0.16 -5.28 -5.68
CA VAL A 287 0.55 -5.26 -4.25
C VAL A 287 0.91 -6.61 -3.64
N LEU A 288 2.21 -6.83 -3.47
CA LEU A 288 2.80 -8.10 -3.08
C LEU A 288 3.15 -8.11 -1.59
N VAL A 289 3.04 -9.26 -0.94
CA VAL A 289 3.48 -9.48 0.45
C VAL A 289 4.50 -10.61 0.45
N THR A 290 5.69 -10.34 0.99
CA THR A 290 6.78 -11.31 1.06
C THR A 290 7.34 -11.40 2.48
N GLY A 291 8.13 -12.44 2.76
CA GLY A 291 9.02 -12.46 3.91
C GLY A 291 10.23 -11.53 3.70
N GLY A 292 11.11 -11.50 4.70
CA GLY A 292 12.35 -10.73 4.68
C GLY A 292 13.33 -11.18 3.60
N ARG A 293 13.29 -12.44 3.18
CA ARG A 293 14.00 -12.93 1.97
C ARG A 293 13.02 -12.98 0.81
N PHE A 294 13.38 -12.38 -0.31
CA PHE A 294 12.50 -12.27 -1.48
C PHE A 294 13.26 -12.52 -2.77
N SER A 295 12.52 -12.94 -3.79
CA SER A 295 12.99 -13.14 -5.15
C SER A 295 11.87 -12.82 -6.14
N PHE A 296 12.15 -11.98 -7.15
CA PHE A 296 11.16 -11.58 -8.15
C PHE A 296 11.67 -11.85 -9.57
N PRO A 297 10.88 -12.51 -10.44
CA PRO A 297 11.22 -12.64 -11.84
C PRO A 297 11.02 -11.30 -12.55
N TYR A 298 11.82 -11.03 -13.57
CA TYR A 298 11.61 -9.88 -14.46
C TYR A 298 11.96 -10.25 -15.91
N ARG A 299 11.31 -9.62 -16.87
CA ARG A 299 11.56 -9.85 -18.30
C ARG A 299 12.60 -8.85 -18.80
N GLY A 300 13.58 -9.35 -19.56
CA GLY A 300 14.56 -8.47 -20.21
C GLY A 300 13.87 -7.46 -21.14
N GLY A 301 14.11 -6.17 -20.91
CA GLY A 301 13.50 -5.07 -21.65
C GLY A 301 12.39 -4.31 -20.90
N GLU A 302 11.95 -4.83 -19.75
CA GLU A 302 11.02 -4.14 -18.84
C GLU A 302 11.79 -3.52 -17.67
N GLU A 303 11.30 -2.38 -17.16
CA GLU A 303 11.77 -1.79 -15.90
C GLU A 303 10.94 -2.37 -14.75
N LEU A 304 11.61 -3.02 -13.81
CA LEU A 304 10.98 -3.48 -12.56
C LEU A 304 11.32 -2.49 -11.45
N THR A 305 10.30 -1.78 -10.98
CA THR A 305 10.40 -0.91 -9.79
C THR A 305 9.70 -1.58 -8.62
N LEU A 306 10.45 -1.81 -7.54
CA LEU A 306 9.96 -2.39 -6.29
C LEU A 306 10.07 -1.35 -5.17
N THR A 307 8.94 -1.02 -4.55
CA THR A 307 8.91 -0.06 -3.43
C THR A 307 8.57 -0.78 -2.13
N PRO A 308 9.56 -1.20 -1.31
CA PRO A 308 9.32 -1.92 -0.07
C PRO A 308 8.67 -1.04 1.00
N PHE A 309 7.83 -1.65 1.82
CA PHE A 309 7.11 -1.02 2.91
C PHE A 309 6.93 -1.99 4.09
N ALA A 310 7.07 -1.49 5.32
CA ALA A 310 6.75 -2.24 6.53
C ALA A 310 6.22 -1.28 7.62
N PRO A 311 5.08 -1.59 8.27
CA PRO A 311 4.53 -0.74 9.34
C PRO A 311 5.54 -0.46 10.46
N GLY A 312 5.70 0.81 10.81
CA GLY A 312 6.66 1.27 11.83
C GLY A 312 8.11 1.38 11.39
N TYR A 313 8.41 1.15 10.11
CA TYR A 313 9.77 1.21 9.56
C TYR A 313 9.87 2.10 8.33
N ARG A 314 11.00 2.80 8.21
CA ARG A 314 11.46 3.42 6.96
C ARG A 314 12.43 2.46 6.30
N MET A 315 12.21 2.16 5.01
CA MET A 315 13.04 1.23 4.26
C MET A 315 14.21 1.97 3.58
N THR A 316 15.37 1.33 3.48
CA THR A 316 16.54 1.86 2.75
C THR A 316 17.20 0.74 1.96
N PRO A 317 17.25 0.81 0.62
CA PRO A 317 16.70 1.89 -0.21
C PRO A 317 15.16 1.93 -0.16
N GLU A 318 14.59 3.10 -0.43
CA GLU A 318 13.13 3.28 -0.49
C GLU A 318 12.52 2.63 -1.74
N GLN A 319 13.32 2.45 -2.79
CA GLN A 319 12.95 1.77 -4.03
C GLN A 319 14.14 0.98 -4.59
N ILE A 320 13.82 -0.14 -5.24
CA ILE A 320 14.75 -0.92 -6.05
C ILE A 320 14.29 -0.80 -7.50
N ILE A 321 15.15 -0.29 -8.37
CA ILE A 321 14.88 -0.17 -9.80
C ILE A 321 15.83 -1.11 -10.53
N VAL A 322 15.26 -1.98 -11.37
CA VAL A 322 15.98 -2.96 -12.18
C VAL A 322 15.63 -2.70 -13.64
N THR A 323 16.64 -2.41 -14.47
CA THR A 323 16.47 -2.25 -15.92
C THR A 323 17.28 -3.31 -16.66
N GLY A 324 16.89 -3.61 -17.89
CA GLY A 324 17.56 -4.62 -18.72
C GLY A 324 19.03 -4.33 -19.05
N GLU A 325 19.50 -3.10 -18.85
CA GLU A 325 20.88 -2.67 -19.13
C GLU A 325 21.76 -2.61 -17.87
N MET A 326 21.19 -2.77 -16.67
CA MET A 326 21.92 -2.69 -15.41
C MET A 326 22.55 -4.03 -15.02
N GLU A 327 23.74 -3.97 -14.41
CA GLU A 327 24.32 -5.11 -13.71
C GLU A 327 23.51 -5.34 -12.42
N VAL A 328 22.70 -6.41 -12.42
CA VAL A 328 21.89 -6.79 -11.26
C VAL A 328 22.83 -7.35 -10.18
N PRO A 329 22.86 -6.76 -8.97
CA PRO A 329 23.65 -7.32 -7.87
C PRO A 329 23.14 -8.72 -7.51
N GLU A 330 24.04 -9.58 -7.03
CA GLU A 330 23.70 -10.94 -6.59
C GLU A 330 22.60 -10.94 -5.51
N ASN A 331 22.56 -9.90 -4.67
CA ASN A 331 21.58 -9.78 -3.59
C ASN A 331 21.34 -8.30 -3.22
N TYR A 332 20.08 -7.86 -3.29
CA TYR A 332 19.64 -6.55 -2.80
C TYR A 332 19.50 -6.55 -1.28
N ASN A 333 20.03 -5.53 -0.62
CA ASN A 333 19.91 -5.39 0.83
C ASN A 333 19.01 -4.21 1.18
N ILE A 334 17.92 -4.49 1.88
CA ILE A 334 17.01 -3.48 2.43
C ILE A 334 17.21 -3.41 3.95
N ILE A 335 17.43 -2.21 4.47
CA ILE A 335 17.54 -1.95 5.90
C ILE A 335 16.28 -1.22 6.34
N ALA A 336 15.59 -1.78 7.34
CA ALA A 336 14.42 -1.20 7.96
C ALA A 336 14.81 -0.45 9.23
N HIS A 337 14.65 0.88 9.19
CA HIS A 337 14.91 1.79 10.28
C HIS A 337 13.62 2.08 11.06
N PRO A 338 13.55 1.78 12.37
CA PRO A 338 12.38 2.10 13.18
C PRO A 338 12.03 3.58 13.11
N ILE A 339 10.75 3.87 12.99
CA ILE A 339 10.21 5.23 12.98
C ILE A 339 9.86 5.63 14.43
N ARG A 340 9.97 6.94 14.74
CA ARG A 340 9.55 7.46 16.05
C ARG A 340 8.03 7.57 16.12
N LEU A 341 7.45 7.38 17.31
CA LEU A 341 6.01 7.55 17.54
C LEU A 341 5.49 8.95 17.21
N SER A 342 6.34 9.99 17.25
CA SER A 342 5.98 11.35 16.85
C SER A 342 5.80 11.54 15.34
N GLU A 343 6.41 10.68 14.52
CA GLU A 343 6.34 10.79 13.06
C GLU A 343 4.98 10.29 12.56
N GLY A 344 4.34 11.07 11.69
CA GLY A 344 3.00 10.78 11.18
C GLY A 344 1.88 10.89 12.23
N LEU A 345 2.16 11.37 13.44
CA LEU A 345 1.15 11.66 14.45
C LEU A 345 0.36 12.91 14.01
N THR A 346 -0.95 12.79 13.83
CA THR A 346 -1.85 13.85 13.35
C THR A 346 -2.88 14.27 14.39
N GLY A 347 -3.16 13.42 15.38
CA GLY A 347 -3.97 13.76 16.54
C GLY A 347 -3.35 13.20 17.81
N SER A 348 -3.28 14.00 18.87
CA SER A 348 -2.87 13.55 20.20
C SER A 348 -3.63 14.36 21.24
N PHE A 349 -4.54 13.73 21.98
CA PHE A 349 -5.54 14.44 22.76
C PHE A 349 -5.26 14.33 24.26
N SER A 350 -5.17 15.50 24.92
CA SER A 350 -5.12 15.57 26.38
C SER A 350 -6.50 15.83 26.96
N PHE A 351 -6.83 15.17 28.07
CA PHE A 351 -8.10 15.32 28.79
C PHE A 351 -7.98 16.10 30.10
N ASN A 352 -7.05 17.06 30.15
CA ASN A 352 -6.78 17.88 31.32
C ASN A 352 -7.73 19.07 31.49
N GLY A 353 -9.04 18.79 31.69
CA GLY A 353 -10.08 19.79 31.94
C GLY A 353 -10.63 20.48 30.69
N SER A 354 -10.10 20.12 29.52
CA SER A 354 -10.53 20.52 28.19
C SER A 354 -10.01 19.48 27.21
N ILE A 355 -10.70 19.27 26.09
CA ILE A 355 -10.23 18.37 25.04
C ILE A 355 -9.39 19.19 24.06
N ARG A 356 -8.08 18.97 24.05
CA ARG A 356 -7.13 19.69 23.20
C ARG A 356 -6.25 18.74 22.42
N ASN A 357 -6.04 19.03 21.14
CA ASN A 357 -5.00 18.38 20.35
C ASN A 357 -3.65 19.01 20.72
N ILE A 358 -2.71 18.23 21.26
CA ILE A 358 -1.39 18.69 21.70
C ILE A 358 -0.57 19.20 20.52
N LEU A 359 -0.83 18.70 19.31
CA LEU A 359 -0.18 19.16 18.07
C LEU A 359 -0.68 20.52 17.59
N SER A 360 -1.92 20.88 17.93
CA SER A 360 -2.55 22.17 17.62
C SER A 360 -3.25 22.73 18.85
N PRO A 361 -2.52 23.28 19.84
CA PRO A 361 -3.08 23.64 21.15
C PRO A 361 -4.17 24.75 21.11
N SER A 362 -4.29 25.45 19.98
CA SER A 362 -5.37 26.42 19.72
C SER A 362 -6.74 25.76 19.56
N ASP A 363 -6.77 24.47 19.23
CA ASP A 363 -7.98 23.75 18.87
C ASP A 363 -8.59 23.16 20.15
N ILE A 364 -9.70 23.79 20.58
CA ILE A 364 -10.49 23.31 21.71
C ILE A 364 -11.73 22.63 21.14
N PHE A 365 -11.87 21.34 21.42
CA PHE A 365 -13.00 20.55 20.95
C PHE A 365 -14.13 20.57 21.97
N SER A 366 -15.33 20.88 21.51
CA SER A 366 -16.56 20.92 22.32
C SER A 366 -17.54 19.85 21.88
N GLY A 367 -18.45 19.49 22.77
CA GLY A 367 -19.32 18.33 22.64
C GLY A 367 -20.44 18.32 23.67
N GLY A 368 -21.34 17.35 23.56
CA GLY A 368 -22.44 17.12 24.48
C GLY A 368 -22.15 16.03 25.50
N ASN A 369 -22.74 16.15 26.69
CA ASN A 369 -22.86 15.11 27.73
C ASN A 369 -21.55 14.42 28.19
N TYR A 370 -20.38 15.05 28.04
CA TYR A 370 -19.12 14.52 28.57
C TYR A 370 -18.69 15.23 29.86
N SER A 371 -17.79 14.61 30.62
CA SER A 371 -17.19 15.20 31.82
C SER A 371 -15.76 14.70 32.03
N PHE A 372 -14.98 15.34 32.91
CA PHE A 372 -13.66 14.85 33.30
C PHE A 372 -13.74 14.20 34.67
N SER A 373 -13.13 13.03 34.82
CA SER A 373 -13.09 12.29 36.09
C SER A 373 -11.65 12.02 36.51
N ARG A 374 -11.44 11.71 37.80
CA ARG A 374 -10.18 11.13 38.28
C ARG A 374 -10.35 9.62 38.43
N ASP A 375 -9.55 8.87 37.68
CA ASP A 375 -9.37 7.43 37.80
C ASP A 375 -8.09 7.14 38.61
N ILE A 376 -8.07 6.00 39.31
CA ILE A 376 -6.97 5.63 40.22
C ILE A 376 -5.73 5.22 39.42
N GLU A 377 -5.90 4.62 38.24
CA GLU A 377 -4.81 4.09 37.43
C GLU A 377 -4.29 5.13 36.43
N ARG A 378 -5.19 5.96 35.88
CA ARG A 378 -4.89 6.87 34.75
C ARG A 378 -5.05 8.36 35.07
N GLU A 379 -5.16 8.72 36.34
CA GLU A 379 -5.38 10.10 36.80
C GLU A 379 -6.59 10.76 36.11
N ARG A 380 -6.40 11.84 35.33
CA ARG A 380 -7.52 12.60 34.76
C ARG A 380 -7.92 12.06 33.40
N VAL A 381 -9.11 11.49 33.33
CA VAL A 381 -9.66 10.82 32.13
C VAL A 381 -10.93 11.50 31.63
N LEU A 382 -11.26 11.29 30.36
CA LEU A 382 -12.52 11.75 29.76
C LEU A 382 -13.62 10.73 30.02
N ARG A 383 -14.70 11.14 30.69
CA ARG A 383 -15.91 10.33 30.91
C ARG A 383 -16.96 10.64 29.85
N LEU A 384 -17.39 9.60 29.13
CA LEU A 384 -18.36 9.62 28.05
C LEU A 384 -19.53 8.67 28.41
N PRO A 385 -20.56 9.16 29.09
CA PRO A 385 -21.81 8.41 29.29
C PRO A 385 -22.61 8.29 27.99
N GLU A 386 -23.72 7.57 28.04
CA GLU A 386 -24.63 7.43 26.90
C GLU A 386 -25.08 8.80 26.35
N GLY A 387 -25.07 8.95 25.02
CA GLY A 387 -25.37 10.22 24.35
C GLY A 387 -24.24 11.26 24.42
N ALA A 388 -23.08 10.95 25.00
CA ALA A 388 -21.91 11.81 24.91
C ALA A 388 -21.34 11.84 23.50
N ASN A 389 -20.93 13.01 23.05
CA ASN A 389 -20.35 13.21 21.72
C ASN A 389 -19.41 14.39 21.75
N VAL A 390 -18.19 14.21 21.28
CA VAL A 390 -17.24 15.30 21.03
C VAL A 390 -16.88 15.31 19.55
N ASN A 391 -17.18 16.42 18.86
CA ASN A 391 -16.82 16.58 17.46
C ASN A 391 -15.33 16.94 17.36
N LEU A 392 -14.53 16.05 16.76
CA LEU A 392 -13.11 16.22 16.50
C LEU A 392 -12.82 16.88 15.14
N GLY A 393 -13.83 17.22 14.36
CA GLY A 393 -13.69 17.87 13.05
C GLY A 393 -13.51 16.89 11.89
N PRO A 394 -13.15 17.38 10.69
CA PRO A 394 -13.16 16.56 9.50
C PRO A 394 -11.99 15.56 9.48
N PRO A 395 -12.19 14.36 8.90
CA PRO A 395 -11.19 13.29 8.86
C PRO A 395 -9.90 13.65 8.11
N ASP A 396 -9.95 14.62 7.20
CA ASP A 396 -8.78 15.13 6.49
C ASP A 396 -7.75 15.77 7.43
N SER A 397 -8.19 16.37 8.55
CA SER A 397 -7.29 16.94 9.58
C SER A 397 -6.38 15.89 10.21
N TYR A 398 -6.78 14.62 10.13
CA TYR A 398 -6.08 13.48 10.71
C TYR A 398 -5.41 12.59 9.66
N GLY A 399 -5.59 12.87 8.37
CA GLY A 399 -5.08 12.04 7.29
C GLY A 399 -5.67 10.62 7.31
N LEU A 400 -6.99 10.50 7.51
CA LEU A 400 -7.69 9.19 7.53
C LEU A 400 -8.20 8.76 6.14
N ARG A 401 -8.51 9.73 5.26
CA ARG A 401 -9.15 9.44 3.97
C ARG A 401 -8.14 8.92 2.96
N ASN A 402 -8.52 7.88 2.23
CA ASN A 402 -7.76 7.27 1.13
C ASN A 402 -6.29 7.01 1.47
N SER A 403 -6.00 6.69 2.73
CA SER A 403 -4.64 6.56 3.26
C SER A 403 -4.59 5.50 4.36
N SER A 404 -3.38 5.01 4.63
CA SER A 404 -3.11 4.17 5.79
C SER A 404 -3.16 5.02 7.06
N PHE A 405 -3.73 4.48 8.15
CA PHE A 405 -3.82 5.19 9.42
C PHE A 405 -3.79 4.24 10.61
N SER A 406 -3.56 4.80 11.80
CA SER A 406 -3.74 4.10 13.08
C SER A 406 -4.44 5.00 14.09
N VAL A 407 -5.36 4.44 14.86
CA VAL A 407 -6.01 5.11 15.99
C VAL A 407 -5.73 4.30 17.24
N SER A 408 -5.20 4.92 18.28
CA SER A 408 -4.87 4.28 19.56
C SER A 408 -5.54 5.02 20.71
N CYS A 409 -6.06 4.30 21.69
CA CYS A 409 -6.48 4.89 22.95
C CYS A 409 -6.46 3.86 24.08
N PHE A 410 -6.41 4.36 25.31
CA PHE A 410 -6.87 3.61 26.47
C PHE A 410 -8.37 3.83 26.64
N VAL A 411 -9.11 2.75 26.85
CA VAL A 411 -10.57 2.79 27.01
C VAL A 411 -11.02 1.85 28.13
N LYS A 412 -12.01 2.29 28.92
CA LYS A 412 -12.66 1.50 29.96
C LYS A 412 -14.17 1.61 29.82
N PHE A 413 -14.81 0.51 29.47
CA PHE A 413 -16.26 0.44 29.33
C PHE A 413 -16.89 0.17 30.70
N SER A 414 -17.69 1.08 31.24
CA SER A 414 -18.43 0.84 32.48
C SER A 414 -19.56 -0.19 32.29
N GLU A 415 -20.14 -0.19 31.10
CA GLU A 415 -21.17 -1.12 30.66
C GLU A 415 -20.86 -1.53 29.21
N ILE A 416 -20.89 -2.84 28.96
CA ILE A 416 -20.78 -3.41 27.62
C ILE A 416 -22.13 -3.99 27.26
N LEU A 417 -22.70 -3.54 26.14
CA LEU A 417 -24.00 -4.03 25.70
C LEU A 417 -23.88 -5.47 25.20
N GLU A 418 -24.80 -6.33 25.65
CA GLU A 418 -24.92 -7.70 25.12
C GLU A 418 -25.40 -7.67 23.65
N PHE A 419 -26.32 -6.75 23.34
CA PHE A 419 -26.82 -6.50 21.99
C PHE A 419 -26.70 -5.00 21.68
N GLY A 420 -25.83 -4.65 20.73
CA GLY A 420 -25.63 -3.28 20.28
C GLY A 420 -24.18 -2.82 20.38
N ASP A 421 -23.99 -1.51 20.24
CA ASP A 421 -22.69 -0.91 19.98
C ASP A 421 -22.26 0.08 21.09
N ASN A 422 -21.04 -0.10 21.60
CA ASN A 422 -20.35 0.87 22.44
C ASN A 422 -19.35 1.65 21.57
N ALA A 423 -19.66 2.91 21.27
CA ALA A 423 -18.85 3.69 20.35
C ALA A 423 -17.62 4.31 21.01
N VAL A 424 -16.43 4.07 20.44
CA VAL A 424 -15.21 4.80 20.85
C VAL A 424 -15.03 6.01 19.94
N LEU A 425 -14.91 5.81 18.63
CA LEU A 425 -14.71 6.88 17.65
C LEU A 425 -15.35 6.51 16.32
N GLY A 426 -15.98 7.47 15.64
CA GLY A 426 -16.52 7.23 14.31
C GLY A 426 -17.16 8.47 13.68
N ASN A 427 -17.91 8.28 12.60
CA ASN A 427 -18.76 9.31 12.02
C ASN A 427 -20.20 8.79 11.84
N TYR A 428 -21.06 9.62 11.25
CA TYR A 428 -22.48 9.30 11.08
C TYR A 428 -22.87 8.96 9.65
N GLU A 429 -21.90 8.84 8.74
CA GLU A 429 -22.20 8.49 7.35
C GLU A 429 -22.59 7.01 7.26
N THR A 430 -23.53 6.71 6.36
CA THR A 430 -24.13 5.37 6.19
C THR A 430 -23.97 4.84 4.78
N GLU A 431 -22.87 5.21 4.13
CA GLU A 431 -22.55 4.83 2.75
C GLU A 431 -21.27 4.02 2.73
N TYR A 432 -21.15 3.14 1.73
CA TYR A 432 -20.00 2.27 1.54
C TYR A 432 -18.68 3.07 1.59
N ARG A 433 -17.75 2.63 2.45
CA ARG A 433 -16.44 3.27 2.71
C ARG A 433 -16.50 4.63 3.39
N ARG A 434 -17.68 5.17 3.68
CA ARG A 434 -17.86 6.51 4.26
C ARG A 434 -18.20 6.48 5.75
N GLY A 435 -18.75 5.38 6.27
CA GLY A 435 -19.09 5.24 7.69
C GLY A 435 -17.97 4.65 8.55
N LEU A 436 -17.07 5.47 9.10
CA LEU A 436 -16.04 5.00 10.04
C LEU A 436 -16.67 4.70 11.40
N HIS A 437 -16.43 3.52 11.94
CA HIS A 437 -16.86 3.16 13.29
C HIS A 437 -15.88 2.20 13.98
N LEU A 438 -15.17 2.75 14.96
CA LEU A 438 -14.26 2.05 15.89
C LEU A 438 -15.03 1.86 17.20
N ILE A 439 -15.55 0.65 17.40
CA ILE A 439 -16.55 0.38 18.45
C ILE A 439 -16.30 -0.99 19.11
N LEU A 440 -17.05 -1.28 20.16
CA LEU A 440 -17.39 -2.66 20.50
C LEU A 440 -18.80 -2.98 19.99
N ARG A 441 -18.97 -4.14 19.36
CA ARG A 441 -20.28 -4.68 18.98
C ARG A 441 -20.54 -5.95 19.76
N SER A 442 -21.56 -5.95 20.62
CA SER A 442 -21.85 -7.08 21.52
C SER A 442 -20.65 -7.52 22.37
N GLY A 443 -19.80 -6.55 22.76
CA GLY A 443 -18.57 -6.77 23.53
C GLY A 443 -17.32 -7.14 22.74
N HIS A 444 -17.43 -7.27 21.41
CA HIS A 444 -16.31 -7.60 20.53
C HIS A 444 -15.73 -6.36 19.86
N PRO A 445 -14.41 -6.13 19.90
CA PRO A 445 -13.76 -5.06 19.16
C PRO A 445 -14.06 -5.13 17.67
N TYR A 446 -14.43 -3.98 17.11
CA TYR A 446 -14.95 -3.87 15.75
C TYR A 446 -14.27 -2.71 15.01
N PHE A 447 -13.94 -2.94 13.75
CA PHE A 447 -13.43 -1.93 12.83
C PHE A 447 -14.35 -1.90 11.61
N GLY A 448 -15.19 -0.87 11.49
CA GLY A 448 -16.06 -0.72 10.32
C GLY A 448 -15.80 0.50 9.46
N LEU A 449 -15.96 0.31 8.15
CA LEU A 449 -15.99 1.34 7.12
C LEU A 449 -17.32 1.33 6.35
N TRP A 450 -18.37 0.78 6.96
CA TRP A 450 -19.71 0.59 6.42
C TRP A 450 -19.78 -0.41 5.27
N ALA A 451 -20.39 -1.57 5.53
CA ALA A 451 -20.43 -2.74 4.64
C ALA A 451 -19.02 -3.22 4.22
N ASN A 452 -18.00 -2.87 5.00
CA ASN A 452 -16.60 -3.18 4.76
C ASN A 452 -15.87 -3.24 6.10
N ASP A 453 -16.23 -4.26 6.87
CA ASP A 453 -15.98 -4.27 8.31
C ASP A 453 -15.24 -5.54 8.75
N TYR A 454 -14.59 -5.44 9.90
CA TYR A 454 -13.90 -6.51 10.59
C TYR A 454 -14.33 -6.56 12.07
N ILE A 455 -14.55 -7.78 12.57
CA ILE A 455 -14.88 -8.06 13.98
C ILE A 455 -13.88 -9.08 14.56
N SER A 456 -13.39 -8.82 15.77
CA SER A 456 -12.58 -9.78 16.51
C SER A 456 -13.45 -10.76 17.30
N GLU A 457 -12.98 -12.00 17.47
CA GLU A 457 -13.64 -13.00 18.31
C GLU A 457 -13.43 -12.75 19.82
N GLU A 458 -12.46 -11.91 20.18
CA GLU A 458 -12.19 -11.57 21.58
C GLU A 458 -13.36 -10.77 22.18
N LYS A 459 -13.82 -11.19 23.36
CA LYS A 459 -14.89 -10.50 24.09
C LYS A 459 -14.31 -9.75 25.29
N LEU A 460 -14.61 -8.47 25.40
CA LEU A 460 -14.11 -7.63 26.49
C LEU A 460 -15.06 -7.65 27.70
N GLU A 461 -14.49 -7.45 28.87
CA GLU A 461 -15.20 -7.36 30.14
C GLU A 461 -15.38 -5.90 30.58
N PRO A 462 -16.50 -5.55 31.25
CA PRO A 462 -16.70 -4.20 31.73
C PRO A 462 -15.75 -3.87 32.89
N ASN A 463 -15.52 -2.58 33.10
CA ASN A 463 -14.72 -1.97 34.16
C ASN A 463 -13.22 -2.32 34.15
N VAL A 464 -12.69 -2.77 33.01
CA VAL A 464 -11.27 -3.01 32.77
C VAL A 464 -10.72 -1.95 31.81
N TRP A 465 -9.50 -1.46 32.07
CA TRP A 465 -8.77 -0.62 31.13
C TRP A 465 -8.14 -1.48 30.04
N TYR A 466 -8.43 -1.14 28.78
CA TYR A 466 -7.86 -1.77 27.61
C TYR A 466 -7.11 -0.73 26.78
N HIS A 467 -5.94 -1.11 26.28
CA HIS A 467 -5.29 -0.38 25.18
C HIS A 467 -5.80 -0.96 23.87
N LEU A 468 -6.56 -0.17 23.11
CA LEU A 468 -7.04 -0.57 21.79
C LEU A 468 -6.30 0.21 20.70
N VAL A 469 -5.94 -0.49 19.63
CA VAL A 469 -5.44 0.12 18.39
C VAL A 469 -6.18 -0.45 17.19
N TRP A 470 -6.70 0.44 16.35
CA TRP A 470 -7.20 0.11 15.02
C TRP A 470 -6.20 0.58 13.99
N ARG A 471 -5.76 -0.31 13.11
CA ARG A 471 -4.78 -0.01 12.06
C ARG A 471 -5.33 -0.37 10.70
N TYR A 472 -5.22 0.57 9.76
CA TYR A 472 -5.54 0.36 8.36
C TYR A 472 -4.29 0.51 7.48
N ILE A 473 -4.09 -0.42 6.54
CA ILE A 473 -3.02 -0.38 5.54
C ILE A 473 -3.66 -0.32 4.15
N VAL A 474 -3.51 0.81 3.44
CA VAL A 474 -4.10 1.03 2.12
C VAL A 474 -3.54 0.10 1.06
N GLU A 475 -2.25 -0.23 1.15
CA GLU A 475 -1.59 -1.10 0.18
C GLU A 475 -2.31 -2.46 0.09
N THR A 476 -2.60 -3.10 1.22
CA THR A 476 -3.25 -4.43 1.24
C THR A 476 -4.74 -4.40 1.56
N GLY A 477 -5.28 -3.22 1.85
CA GLY A 477 -6.58 -3.08 2.49
C GLY A 477 -6.67 -3.84 3.81
N GLU A 478 -5.58 -3.89 4.60
CA GLU A 478 -5.57 -4.62 5.87
C GLU A 478 -6.26 -3.79 6.96
N GLN A 479 -7.34 -4.32 7.53
CA GLN A 479 -7.92 -3.84 8.80
C GLN A 479 -7.41 -4.75 9.92
N ALA A 480 -6.81 -4.18 10.96
CA ALA A 480 -6.27 -4.91 12.09
C ALA A 480 -6.67 -4.26 13.42
N ILE A 481 -6.93 -5.09 14.44
CA ILE A 481 -7.25 -4.63 15.78
C ILE A 481 -6.23 -5.23 16.77
N PHE A 482 -5.71 -4.39 17.66
CA PHE A 482 -4.78 -4.78 18.71
C PHE A 482 -5.37 -4.47 20.07
N LEU A 483 -5.19 -5.40 21.00
CA LEU A 483 -5.61 -5.30 22.39
C LEU A 483 -4.40 -5.50 23.28
N ASN A 484 -4.08 -4.51 24.10
CA ASN A 484 -2.95 -4.54 25.04
C ASN A 484 -1.62 -4.92 24.35
N GLY A 485 -1.38 -4.34 23.17
CA GLY A 485 -0.17 -4.61 22.38
C GLY A 485 -0.24 -5.83 21.46
N ARG A 486 -1.18 -6.76 21.69
CA ARG A 486 -1.33 -8.01 20.92
C ARG A 486 -2.31 -7.84 19.77
N ASN A 487 -1.97 -8.33 18.57
CA ASN A 487 -2.93 -8.43 17.45
C ASN A 487 -4.01 -9.46 17.80
N ILE A 488 -5.28 -9.05 17.85
CA ILE A 488 -6.43 -9.91 18.16
C ILE A 488 -7.28 -10.22 16.93
N GLY A 489 -6.77 -9.89 15.74
CA GLY A 489 -7.51 -10.05 14.51
C GLY A 489 -7.08 -9.13 13.38
N SER A 490 -7.07 -9.65 12.15
CA SER A 490 -6.86 -8.85 10.94
C SER A 490 -7.53 -9.48 9.72
N SER A 491 -7.89 -8.64 8.75
CA SER A 491 -8.43 -9.06 7.44
C SER A 491 -7.93 -8.13 6.34
N THR A 492 -7.75 -8.65 5.12
CA THR A 492 -7.20 -7.92 3.97
C THR A 492 -8.24 -7.70 2.87
N GLY A 493 -7.92 -6.86 1.88
CA GLY A 493 -8.80 -6.60 0.73
C GLY A 493 -9.92 -5.59 0.98
N HIS A 494 -9.86 -4.84 2.08
CA HIS A 494 -10.83 -3.80 2.42
C HIS A 494 -10.46 -2.48 1.72
N PRO A 495 -11.33 -1.89 0.87
CA PRO A 495 -11.07 -0.58 0.28
C PRO A 495 -10.94 0.53 1.34
N PRO A 496 -10.21 1.62 1.03
CA PRO A 496 -9.90 2.64 2.02
C PRO A 496 -11.11 3.49 2.36
N PHE A 497 -11.10 3.99 3.60
CA PHE A 497 -12.04 4.98 4.09
C PHE A 497 -12.04 6.23 3.21
N SER A 498 -13.21 6.66 2.76
CA SER A 498 -13.38 7.83 1.88
C SER A 498 -14.32 8.90 2.46
N GLY A 499 -14.90 8.63 3.64
CA GLY A 499 -15.90 9.48 4.29
C GLY A 499 -15.42 10.89 4.57
N THR A 500 -16.32 11.85 4.46
CA THR A 500 -16.08 13.29 4.64
C THR A 500 -16.74 13.82 5.91
N GLY A 501 -17.64 13.06 6.51
CA GLY A 501 -18.33 13.42 7.74
C GLY A 501 -17.34 13.55 8.90
N ASN A 502 -17.60 14.53 9.77
CA ASN A 502 -16.77 14.79 10.94
C ASN A 502 -16.58 13.54 11.80
N ILE A 503 -15.41 13.44 12.41
CA ILE A 503 -15.08 12.40 13.37
C ILE A 503 -15.59 12.82 14.74
N HIS A 504 -16.25 11.89 15.41
CA HIS A 504 -16.86 12.05 16.70
C HIS A 504 -16.25 11.05 17.69
N LEU A 505 -15.89 11.55 18.88
CA LEU A 505 -15.44 10.75 20.01
C LEU A 505 -16.62 10.47 20.93
N GLY A 506 -16.77 9.21 21.33
CA GLY A 506 -17.85 8.74 22.18
C GLY A 506 -19.17 8.44 21.47
N SER A 507 -19.23 8.64 20.15
CA SER A 507 -20.41 8.32 19.34
C SER A 507 -20.03 7.98 17.90
N ALA A 508 -20.77 7.08 17.28
CA ALA A 508 -20.61 6.67 15.89
C ALA A 508 -21.96 6.18 15.35
N LEU A 509 -22.08 6.02 14.03
CA LEU A 509 -23.28 5.56 13.31
C LEU A 509 -24.46 6.53 13.49
N SER A 510 -25.17 6.85 12.40
CA SER A 510 -26.33 7.78 12.46
C SER A 510 -27.45 7.31 13.40
N GLN A 511 -27.49 6.02 13.75
CA GLN A 511 -28.48 5.43 14.66
C GLN A 511 -28.10 5.44 16.15
N GLY A 512 -27.03 6.14 16.54
CA GLY A 512 -26.82 6.51 17.95
C GLY A 512 -25.99 5.53 18.79
N ALA A 513 -25.01 4.84 18.19
CA ALA A 513 -24.03 4.10 19.01
C ALA A 513 -23.31 5.09 19.93
N SER A 514 -23.26 4.77 21.21
CA SER A 514 -22.78 5.67 22.26
C SER A 514 -21.77 4.96 23.14
N MET A 515 -20.79 5.72 23.61
CA MET A 515 -19.90 5.25 24.66
C MET A 515 -20.65 5.11 25.99
N ARG A 516 -20.15 4.22 26.84
CA ARG A 516 -20.57 4.08 28.24
C ARG A 516 -19.32 3.85 29.09
N GLY A 517 -18.49 4.87 29.26
CA GLY A 517 -17.25 4.70 30.01
C GLY A 517 -16.26 5.84 29.90
N TYR A 518 -14.97 5.49 29.86
CA TYR A 518 -13.85 6.42 29.99
C TYR A 518 -12.83 6.20 28.87
N ILE A 519 -12.21 7.29 28.42
CA ILE A 519 -11.13 7.29 27.43
C ILE A 519 -9.96 8.11 27.97
N ASP A 520 -8.75 7.64 27.67
CA ASP A 520 -7.51 8.35 27.91
C ASP A 520 -6.49 8.12 26.78
N GLU A 521 -5.51 9.03 26.64
CA GLU A 521 -4.39 8.92 25.68
C GLU A 521 -4.84 8.57 24.25
N LEU A 522 -5.79 9.34 23.70
CA LEU A 522 -6.24 9.16 22.31
C LEU A 522 -5.20 9.75 21.34
N HIS A 523 -4.73 8.93 20.42
CA HIS A 523 -3.74 9.29 19.41
C HIS A 523 -4.15 8.78 18.03
N ILE A 524 -3.85 9.55 16.99
CA ILE A 524 -4.16 9.25 15.59
C ILE A 524 -2.91 9.49 14.75
N TRP A 525 -2.58 8.53 13.89
CA TRP A 525 -1.49 8.62 12.92
C TRP A 525 -2.00 8.47 11.49
N ASN A 526 -1.43 9.22 10.56
CA ASN A 526 -1.65 9.06 9.11
C ASN A 526 -0.71 8.01 8.48
N ARG A 527 -0.35 7.00 9.26
CA ARG A 527 0.46 5.85 8.85
C ARG A 527 0.07 4.62 9.67
N PRO A 528 0.39 3.41 9.20
CA PRO A 528 0.18 2.22 10.00
C PRO A 528 1.34 2.04 10.99
N LEU A 529 1.00 1.87 12.26
CA LEU A 529 1.98 1.57 13.31
C LEU A 529 2.49 0.13 13.22
N GLY A 530 3.77 -0.06 13.54
CA GLY A 530 4.38 -1.37 13.72
C GLY A 530 3.97 -2.05 15.01
N VAL A 531 4.11 -3.37 15.09
CA VAL A 531 3.77 -4.15 16.30
C VAL A 531 4.57 -3.70 17.51
N GLU A 532 5.86 -3.38 17.32
CA GLU A 532 6.73 -2.87 18.39
C GLU A 532 6.29 -1.50 18.90
N GLU A 533 5.83 -0.60 18.01
CA GLU A 533 5.28 0.69 18.39
C GLU A 533 3.99 0.52 19.21
N ILE A 534 3.09 -0.35 18.75
CA ILE A 534 1.82 -0.65 19.43
C ILE A 534 2.05 -1.28 20.81
N THR A 535 3.02 -2.20 20.91
CA THR A 535 3.41 -2.83 22.19
C THR A 535 3.95 -1.79 23.17
N ARG A 536 4.81 -0.88 22.71
CA ARG A 536 5.35 0.20 23.54
C ARG A 536 4.26 1.17 24.02
N LEU A 537 3.29 1.51 23.16
CA LEU A 537 2.12 2.31 23.55
C LEU A 537 1.27 1.60 24.61
N ALA A 538 1.07 0.28 24.49
CA ALA A 538 0.34 -0.51 25.48
C ALA A 538 1.02 -0.51 26.87
N LEU A 539 2.35 -0.33 26.89
CA LEU A 539 3.16 -0.17 28.10
C LEU A 539 3.25 1.29 28.60
N ASN A 540 2.41 2.19 28.09
CA ASN A 540 2.38 3.63 28.41
C ASN A 540 3.67 4.38 28.06
N GLU A 541 4.34 4.07 26.93
CA GLU A 541 5.40 4.94 26.45
C GLU A 541 4.84 6.34 26.08
N GLU A 542 5.39 7.38 26.71
CA GLU A 542 5.05 8.77 26.38
C GLU A 542 5.55 9.15 24.98
N ILE A 543 4.67 9.76 24.19
CA ILE A 543 5.03 10.28 22.87
C ILE A 543 5.76 11.61 23.02
N LYS A 544 7.07 11.60 22.78
CA LYS A 544 7.91 12.81 22.81
C LYS A 544 7.68 13.65 21.55
N ILE A 545 6.86 14.68 21.64
CA ILE A 545 6.69 15.70 20.60
C ILE A 545 7.88 16.65 20.69
N GLY A 546 8.69 16.73 19.64
CA GLY A 546 9.87 17.60 19.62
C GLY A 546 9.46 19.07 19.68
N ASN A 547 9.68 19.72 20.83
CA ASN A 547 9.63 21.18 20.90
C ASN A 547 10.83 21.73 20.11
N ASN A 548 10.59 22.47 19.03
CA ASN A 548 11.59 23.40 18.50
C ASN A 548 11.81 24.50 19.55
N GLU A 549 12.68 24.26 20.53
CA GLU A 549 13.19 25.31 21.41
C GLU A 549 14.17 26.20 20.63
N LEU A 550 13.61 27.13 19.88
CA LEU A 550 14.29 28.35 19.43
C LEU A 550 13.86 29.49 20.35
N SER A 551 14.32 29.52 21.60
CA SER A 551 14.24 30.73 22.44
C SER A 551 15.13 30.71 23.69
N GLY A 552 16.44 30.51 23.52
CA GLY A 552 17.40 30.96 24.52
C GLY A 552 18.26 32.04 23.90
N PHE A 553 17.95 33.35 24.06
CA PHE A 553 18.93 34.46 23.89
C PHE A 553 18.41 35.89 24.22
N PHE A 554 17.45 36.11 25.14
CA PHE A 554 17.22 37.49 25.62
C PHE A 554 17.02 37.56 27.14
N SER A 555 17.82 38.42 27.78
CA SER A 555 17.85 38.61 29.22
C SER A 555 16.59 39.37 29.68
N ARG A 556 16.10 39.04 30.88
CA ARG A 556 14.88 39.59 31.52
C ARG A 556 14.82 41.12 31.58
N ASN A 557 15.95 41.81 31.43
CA ASN A 557 16.03 43.27 31.41
C ASN A 557 15.82 43.88 30.01
N GLU A 558 16.14 43.16 28.94
CA GLU A 558 15.89 43.57 27.55
C GLU A 558 14.40 43.42 27.20
N ILE A 559 13.73 42.41 27.77
CA ILE A 559 12.28 42.19 27.62
C ILE A 559 11.47 43.34 28.25
N LYS A 560 11.92 43.92 29.37
CA LYS A 560 11.23 45.05 30.02
C LYS A 560 11.37 46.35 29.23
N ALA A 561 12.55 46.60 28.67
CA ALA A 561 12.79 47.76 27.80
C ALA A 561 12.01 47.62 26.48
N GLY A 562 11.99 46.41 25.90
CA GLY A 562 11.20 46.08 24.72
C GLY A 562 9.70 46.21 24.96
N ALA A 563 9.18 45.74 26.10
CA ALA A 563 7.77 45.84 26.47
C ALA A 563 7.32 47.30 26.68
N ALA A 564 8.15 48.16 27.28
CA ALA A 564 7.86 49.58 27.43
C ALA A 564 7.81 50.30 26.06
N PHE A 565 8.71 49.92 25.14
CA PHE A 565 8.72 50.43 23.77
C PHE A 565 7.51 49.95 22.97
N LEU A 566 7.10 48.69 23.15
CA LEU A 566 5.90 48.10 22.55
C LEU A 566 4.62 48.74 23.06
N ILE A 567 4.53 49.05 24.36
CA ILE A 567 3.38 49.78 24.94
C ILE A 567 3.32 51.21 24.38
N LEU A 568 4.45 51.88 24.22
CA LEU A 568 4.50 53.21 23.62
C LEU A 568 4.07 53.19 22.14
N ILE A 569 4.50 52.18 21.38
CA ILE A 569 4.06 51.95 20.00
C ILE A 569 2.56 51.63 19.94
N LEU A 570 2.04 50.81 20.87
CA LEU A 570 0.62 50.45 20.96
C LEU A 570 -0.26 51.65 21.34
N ILE A 571 0.24 52.58 22.16
CA ILE A 571 -0.44 53.83 22.49
C ILE A 571 -0.46 54.76 21.28
N LEU A 572 0.66 54.90 20.56
CA LEU A 572 0.75 55.73 19.36
C LEU A 572 -0.09 55.17 18.19
N THR A 573 -0.09 53.84 18.00
CA THR A 573 -0.96 53.17 17.03
C THR A 573 -2.42 53.16 17.48
N GLY A 574 -2.71 53.08 18.78
CA GLY A 574 -4.06 53.22 19.33
C GLY A 574 -4.66 54.60 19.05
N ILE A 575 -3.88 55.66 19.23
CA ILE A 575 -4.28 57.04 18.90
C ILE A 575 -4.48 57.20 17.38
N TRP A 576 -3.61 56.60 16.56
CA TRP A 576 -3.73 56.62 15.10
C TRP A 576 -4.96 55.85 14.58
N VAL A 577 -5.28 54.69 15.19
CA VAL A 577 -6.45 53.88 14.85
C VAL A 577 -7.74 54.58 15.27
N ILE A 578 -7.78 55.26 16.42
CA ILE A 578 -8.96 56.01 16.89
C ILE A 578 -9.28 57.20 15.98
N VAL A 579 -8.26 57.88 15.43
CA VAL A 579 -8.43 58.97 14.45
C VAL A 579 -8.85 58.46 13.06
N ARG A 580 -8.72 57.15 12.78
CA ARG A 580 -9.05 56.55 11.46
C ARG A 580 -10.16 55.49 11.45
N ARG A 581 -11.02 55.41 12.46
CA ARG A 581 -12.13 54.43 12.44
C ARG A 581 -13.24 54.81 11.45
N LYS A 582 -13.10 54.33 10.20
CA LYS A 582 -14.23 53.71 9.48
C LYS A 582 -14.37 52.27 9.99
N LYS A 583 -15.61 51.85 10.25
CA LYS A 583 -15.98 50.51 10.74
C LYS A 583 -15.50 49.41 9.76
N PRO A 584 -15.04 48.24 10.22
CA PRO A 584 -14.81 47.11 9.33
C PRO A 584 -16.18 46.51 8.96
N GLY A 585 -16.52 46.55 7.67
CA GLY A 585 -17.61 45.76 7.10
C GLY A 585 -17.15 44.32 6.88
N LYS A 586 -18.10 43.37 6.91
CA LYS A 586 -17.93 42.04 6.33
C LYS A 586 -17.36 42.20 4.91
N ILE A 587 -16.20 41.60 4.65
CA ILE A 587 -15.67 41.54 3.29
C ILE A 587 -16.43 40.43 2.57
N GLU A 588 -17.50 40.80 1.86
CA GLU A 588 -17.91 40.05 0.68
C GLU A 588 -16.84 40.29 -0.39
N TYR A 589 -16.19 39.22 -0.87
CA TYR A 589 -15.44 39.27 -2.11
C TYR A 589 -16.40 38.92 -3.26
N PRO A 590 -16.96 39.89 -4.00
CA PRO A 590 -17.49 39.57 -5.31
C PRO A 590 -16.29 39.23 -6.20
N LEU A 591 -16.08 37.94 -6.50
CA LEU A 591 -15.11 37.55 -7.51
C LEU A 591 -15.55 38.18 -8.85
N ILE A 592 -14.84 39.19 -9.33
CA ILE A 592 -15.13 39.81 -10.62
C ILE A 592 -14.50 38.91 -11.68
N LEU A 593 -15.30 38.01 -12.23
CA LEU A 593 -14.87 37.22 -13.38
C LEU A 593 -14.48 38.17 -14.53
N PRO A 594 -13.30 37.98 -15.12
CA PRO A 594 -12.88 38.82 -16.23
C PRO A 594 -13.87 38.72 -17.40
N LYS A 595 -14.09 39.83 -18.12
CA LYS A 595 -14.86 39.79 -19.38
C LYS A 595 -14.16 38.86 -20.38
N LYS A 596 -14.92 38.18 -21.24
CA LYS A 596 -14.37 37.29 -22.28
C LYS A 596 -13.27 38.02 -23.09
N ASN A 597 -12.09 37.40 -23.22
CA ASN A 597 -10.90 37.94 -23.91
C ASN A 597 -10.21 39.14 -23.24
N THR A 598 -10.26 39.23 -21.92
CA THR A 598 -9.46 40.22 -21.18
C THR A 598 -8.00 39.80 -21.14
N ALA A 599 -7.11 40.80 -21.14
CA ALA A 599 -5.67 40.62 -21.04
C ALA A 599 -5.25 40.06 -19.67
N ASN A 600 -4.01 39.60 -19.59
CA ASN A 600 -3.31 39.17 -18.38
C ASN A 600 -3.94 37.97 -17.66
N GLN A 601 -3.96 36.80 -18.33
CA GLN A 601 -4.66 35.61 -17.83
C GLN A 601 -3.93 34.30 -18.05
N ILE A 602 -4.10 33.38 -17.11
CA ILE A 602 -3.74 31.97 -17.25
C ILE A 602 -5.00 31.13 -17.03
N ASN A 603 -5.33 30.28 -18.02
CA ASN A 603 -6.45 29.36 -17.95
C ASN A 603 -5.97 27.92 -18.03
N LEU A 604 -6.40 27.09 -17.08
CA LEU A 604 -6.09 25.67 -17.03
C LEU A 604 -7.34 24.79 -17.23
N PHE A 605 -8.55 25.33 -17.04
CA PHE A 605 -9.79 24.63 -17.37
C PHE A 605 -10.13 24.76 -18.86
N GLY A 606 -10.27 23.62 -19.55
CA GLY A 606 -10.44 23.57 -21.00
C GLY A 606 -9.13 23.51 -21.79
N GLY A 607 -8.01 23.29 -21.10
CA GLY A 607 -6.66 23.24 -21.67
C GLY A 607 -5.81 24.42 -21.22
N PHE A 608 -4.49 24.33 -21.43
CA PHE A 608 -3.57 25.39 -21.06
C PHE A 608 -3.67 26.57 -22.04
N ARG A 609 -3.99 27.75 -21.52
CA ARG A 609 -3.97 29.01 -22.25
C ARG A 609 -3.32 30.12 -21.42
N ALA A 610 -2.45 30.91 -22.03
CA ALA A 610 -1.82 32.07 -21.42
C ALA A 610 -2.00 33.30 -22.32
N VAL A 611 -2.48 34.40 -21.75
CA VAL A 611 -2.72 35.68 -22.42
C VAL A 611 -1.88 36.76 -21.73
N ASP A 612 -1.07 37.47 -22.51
CA ASP A 612 -0.21 38.55 -22.00
C ASP A 612 -0.99 39.79 -21.55
N GLN A 613 -0.29 40.75 -20.95
CA GLN A 613 -0.86 42.02 -20.46
C GLN A 613 -1.44 42.89 -21.59
N GLU A 614 -1.05 42.68 -22.84
CA GLU A 614 -1.60 43.36 -24.02
C GLU A 614 -2.83 42.64 -24.63
N GLY A 615 -3.13 41.42 -24.20
CA GLY A 615 -4.27 40.63 -24.67
C GLY A 615 -3.96 39.61 -25.78
N ASN A 616 -2.68 39.39 -26.11
CA ASN A 616 -2.26 38.39 -27.09
C ASN A 616 -2.18 36.99 -26.47
N ASP A 617 -2.58 35.98 -27.23
CA ASP A 617 -2.45 34.59 -26.83
C ASP A 617 -1.00 34.12 -27.01
N ILE A 618 -0.30 33.95 -25.89
CA ILE A 618 1.11 33.54 -25.83
C ILE A 618 1.28 32.06 -25.46
N SER A 619 0.19 31.27 -25.52
CA SER A 619 0.18 29.86 -25.11
C SER A 619 1.22 28.99 -25.84
N THR A 620 1.54 29.34 -27.09
CA THR A 620 2.51 28.64 -27.93
C THR A 620 3.96 28.87 -27.53
N LEU A 621 4.25 29.97 -26.80
CA LEU A 621 5.58 30.25 -26.27
C LEU A 621 5.97 29.26 -25.15
N PHE A 622 4.98 28.73 -24.44
CA PHE A 622 5.15 27.65 -23.47
C PHE A 622 5.37 26.31 -24.19
N THR A 623 6.60 26.09 -24.67
CA THR A 623 7.03 24.79 -25.22
C THR A 623 6.85 23.66 -24.20
N PRO A 624 6.77 22.38 -24.60
CA PRO A 624 6.37 21.30 -23.71
C PRO A 624 7.08 21.29 -22.34
N LYS A 625 8.41 21.39 -22.30
CA LYS A 625 9.18 21.43 -21.04
C LYS A 625 9.07 22.74 -20.27
N VAL A 626 8.87 23.87 -20.94
CA VAL A 626 8.61 25.16 -20.27
C VAL A 626 7.24 25.15 -19.61
N LYS A 627 6.24 24.62 -20.32
CA LYS A 627 4.87 24.42 -19.84
C LYS A 627 4.85 23.47 -18.65
N GLU A 628 5.51 22.32 -18.78
CA GLU A 628 5.62 21.32 -17.71
C GLU A 628 6.27 21.91 -16.45
N LEU A 629 7.39 22.63 -16.57
CA LEU A 629 8.06 23.30 -15.45
C LEU A 629 7.16 24.32 -14.77
N PHE A 630 6.47 25.16 -15.56
CA PHE A 630 5.56 26.15 -15.03
C PHE A 630 4.43 25.50 -14.22
N LEU A 631 3.78 24.49 -14.78
CA LEU A 631 2.64 23.83 -14.17
C LEU A 631 3.03 23.04 -12.93
N PHE A 632 4.12 22.28 -12.98
CA PHE A 632 4.61 21.55 -11.81
C PHE A 632 4.88 22.50 -10.64
N THR A 633 5.57 23.61 -10.92
CA THR A 633 5.90 24.61 -9.91
C THR A 633 4.65 25.36 -9.42
N LEU A 634 3.72 25.73 -10.32
CA LEU A 634 2.48 26.44 -9.98
C LEU A 634 1.60 25.60 -9.07
N LEU A 635 1.35 24.35 -9.44
CA LEU A 635 0.50 23.44 -8.66
C LEU A 635 1.12 23.16 -7.29
N ALA A 636 2.43 22.94 -7.21
CA ALA A 636 3.13 22.79 -5.94
C ALA A 636 3.04 24.06 -5.07
N SER A 637 3.14 25.25 -5.66
CA SER A 637 3.07 26.53 -4.95
C SER A 637 1.68 26.84 -4.40
N LEU A 638 0.63 26.37 -5.08
CA LEU A 638 -0.76 26.46 -4.60
C LEU A 638 -1.02 25.48 -3.46
N LYS A 639 -0.49 24.24 -3.56
CA LYS A 639 -0.62 23.20 -2.52
C LYS A 639 0.20 23.51 -1.27
N ASN A 640 1.38 24.10 -1.44
CA ASN A 640 2.32 24.40 -0.37
C ASN A 640 3.04 25.74 -0.64
N SER A 641 2.99 26.64 0.34
CA SER A 641 3.68 27.93 0.29
C SER A 641 5.21 27.85 0.08
N ALA A 642 5.85 26.70 0.27
CA ALA A 642 7.27 26.50 -0.01
C ALA A 642 7.61 26.33 -1.52
N GLY A 643 6.64 25.94 -2.36
CA GLY A 643 6.87 25.61 -3.77
C GLY A 643 7.36 24.19 -4.02
N ALA A 644 7.86 23.92 -5.23
CA ALA A 644 8.38 22.62 -5.66
C ALA A 644 9.88 22.49 -5.39
N ALA A 645 10.32 21.37 -4.82
CA ALA A 645 11.76 21.12 -4.64
C ALA A 645 12.44 20.95 -6.00
N VAL A 646 13.65 21.50 -6.15
CA VAL A 646 14.42 21.40 -7.40
C VAL A 646 14.75 19.94 -7.73
N THR A 647 14.94 19.08 -6.72
CA THR A 647 15.15 17.64 -6.88
C THR A 647 13.95 16.98 -7.55
N ASP A 648 12.74 17.27 -7.08
CA ASP A 648 11.52 16.66 -7.60
C ASP A 648 11.24 17.13 -9.03
N ILE A 649 11.53 18.41 -9.32
CA ILE A 649 11.46 18.98 -10.68
C ILE A 649 12.43 18.26 -11.61
N ASP A 650 13.66 18.04 -11.16
CA ASP A 650 14.72 17.43 -11.94
C ASP A 650 14.37 15.98 -12.31
N GLU A 651 13.95 15.20 -11.32
CA GLU A 651 13.52 13.81 -11.47
C GLU A 651 12.29 13.71 -12.38
N GLN A 652 11.33 14.62 -12.22
CA GLN A 652 10.07 14.54 -12.98
C GLN A 652 10.21 15.00 -14.44
N LEU A 653 10.92 16.11 -14.69
CA LEU A 653 10.98 16.71 -16.02
C LEU A 653 12.10 16.14 -16.88
N TRP A 654 13.18 15.65 -16.28
CA TRP A 654 14.32 15.09 -17.01
C TRP A 654 14.75 13.78 -16.39
N PRO A 655 13.87 12.76 -16.38
CA PRO A 655 14.26 11.41 -16.00
C PRO A 655 15.40 10.96 -16.92
N ASP A 656 16.30 10.14 -16.38
CA ASP A 656 17.35 9.45 -17.14
C ASP A 656 18.46 10.34 -17.72
N LEU A 657 18.54 11.62 -17.33
CA LEU A 657 19.65 12.50 -17.72
C LEU A 657 20.69 12.62 -16.60
N PRO A 658 22.00 12.65 -16.92
CA PRO A 658 23.03 12.91 -15.92
C PRO A 658 22.83 14.27 -15.23
N ALA A 659 23.10 14.34 -13.93
CA ALA A 659 22.85 15.53 -13.08
C ALA A 659 23.38 16.86 -13.66
N LYS A 660 24.55 16.84 -14.32
CA LYS A 660 25.12 18.02 -15.00
C LYS A 660 24.27 18.50 -16.18
N LYS A 661 23.71 17.58 -16.96
CA LYS A 661 22.84 17.86 -18.09
C LYS A 661 21.45 18.31 -17.62
N VAL A 662 20.93 17.70 -16.56
CA VAL A 662 19.69 18.11 -15.89
C VAL A 662 19.79 19.55 -15.39
N THR A 663 20.86 19.88 -14.64
CA THR A 663 21.09 21.24 -14.12
C THR A 663 21.13 22.28 -15.25
N ASN A 664 21.81 21.98 -16.35
CA ASN A 664 21.86 22.86 -17.53
C ASN A 664 20.48 23.00 -18.19
N ASN A 665 19.76 21.90 -18.39
CA ASN A 665 18.42 21.89 -18.99
C ASN A 665 17.41 22.67 -18.13
N ARG A 666 17.43 22.47 -16.81
CA ARG A 666 16.62 23.24 -15.85
C ARG A 666 16.93 24.72 -15.95
N ALA A 667 18.21 25.11 -15.89
CA ALA A 667 18.61 26.51 -15.96
C ALA A 667 18.14 27.19 -17.26
N VAL A 668 18.33 26.53 -18.41
CA VAL A 668 17.88 27.04 -19.71
C VAL A 668 16.35 27.12 -19.79
N THR A 669 15.64 26.11 -19.31
CA THR A 669 14.17 26.05 -19.32
C THR A 669 13.55 27.09 -18.40
N LEU A 670 14.08 27.26 -17.19
CA LEU A 670 13.68 28.27 -16.23
C LEU A 670 13.93 29.69 -16.75
N ASN A 671 15.07 29.93 -17.42
CA ASN A 671 15.34 31.23 -18.04
C ASN A 671 14.37 31.55 -19.18
N LYS A 672 13.99 30.55 -19.99
CA LYS A 672 12.94 30.71 -21.01
C LYS A 672 11.59 31.01 -20.37
N LEU A 673 11.23 30.26 -19.32
CA LEU A 673 9.99 30.49 -18.57
C LEU A 673 9.92 31.92 -18.02
N ARG A 674 10.97 32.38 -17.33
CA ARG A 674 11.05 33.75 -16.80
C ARG A 674 10.87 34.81 -17.88
N LYS A 675 11.48 34.64 -19.06
CA LYS A 675 11.30 35.57 -20.20
C LYS A 675 9.86 35.59 -20.73
N ILE A 676 9.19 34.45 -20.75
CA ILE A 676 7.78 34.38 -21.18
C ILE A 676 6.91 35.08 -20.14
N LEU A 677 7.11 34.80 -18.86
CA LEU A 677 6.33 35.39 -17.76
C LEU A 677 6.51 36.91 -17.63
N GLN A 678 7.58 37.50 -18.15
CA GLN A 678 7.73 38.97 -18.22
C GLN A 678 6.63 39.68 -19.04
N HIS A 679 5.91 38.95 -19.89
CA HIS A 679 4.76 39.47 -20.64
C HIS A 679 3.44 39.39 -19.85
N ILE A 680 3.46 38.79 -18.64
CA ILE A 680 2.30 38.62 -17.78
C ILE A 680 2.56 39.37 -16.47
N GLU A 681 1.78 40.41 -16.19
CA GLU A 681 1.88 41.19 -14.96
C GLU A 681 1.31 40.39 -13.79
N GLY A 682 1.98 40.37 -12.63
CA GLY A 682 1.48 39.68 -11.44
C GLY A 682 1.81 38.18 -11.37
N VAL A 683 2.80 37.69 -12.14
CA VAL A 683 3.38 36.35 -11.96
C VAL A 683 4.90 36.37 -11.97
N GLU A 684 5.51 35.71 -10.99
CA GLU A 684 6.95 35.53 -10.92
C GLU A 684 7.34 34.13 -10.44
N VAL A 685 8.53 33.67 -10.84
CA VAL A 685 9.12 32.40 -10.38
C VAL A 685 10.38 32.68 -9.56
N ILE A 686 10.27 32.49 -8.26
CA ILE A 686 11.34 32.71 -7.28
C ILE A 686 12.07 31.41 -7.01
N THR A 687 13.37 31.50 -6.76
CA THR A 687 14.19 30.39 -6.28
C THR A 687 14.63 30.68 -4.85
N GLN A 688 14.27 29.83 -3.89
CA GLN A 688 14.66 30.01 -2.48
C GLN A 688 14.94 28.65 -1.84
N ASN A 689 16.08 28.51 -1.16
CA ASN A 689 16.45 27.31 -0.38
C ASN A 689 16.32 25.96 -1.13
N GLY A 690 16.59 25.94 -2.45
CA GLY A 690 16.45 24.72 -3.25
C GLY A 690 15.03 24.43 -3.74
N PHE A 691 14.10 25.37 -3.57
CA PHE A 691 12.74 25.30 -4.08
C PHE A 691 12.51 26.34 -5.19
N LEU A 692 11.63 26.00 -6.13
CA LEU A 692 11.03 26.93 -7.07
C LEU A 692 9.60 27.22 -6.64
N GLN A 693 9.24 28.49 -6.55
CA GLN A 693 7.92 28.95 -6.17
C GLN A 693 7.36 29.89 -7.24
N VAL A 694 6.11 29.66 -7.65
CA VAL A 694 5.33 30.62 -8.44
C VAL A 694 4.56 31.52 -7.49
N LYS A 695 4.78 32.82 -7.56
CA LYS A 695 3.94 33.81 -6.88
C LYS A 695 2.97 34.43 -7.86
N LEU A 696 1.71 34.47 -7.48
CA LEU A 696 0.64 35.15 -8.20
C LEU A 696 0.21 36.38 -7.42
N GLY A 697 -0.09 37.47 -8.13
CA GLY A 697 -0.58 38.72 -7.57
C GLY A 697 -1.46 39.47 -8.56
N GLU A 698 -2.20 40.46 -8.08
CA GLU A 698 -2.99 41.34 -8.95
C GLU A 698 -2.05 42.12 -9.90
N PRO A 699 -2.42 42.32 -11.18
CA PRO A 699 -3.74 42.12 -11.78
C PRO A 699 -3.94 40.78 -12.52
N LEU A 700 -3.11 39.76 -12.30
CA LEU A 700 -3.24 38.46 -12.99
C LEU A 700 -4.51 37.72 -12.58
N PHE A 701 -5.23 37.20 -13.57
CA PHE A 701 -6.30 36.22 -13.35
C PHE A 701 -5.85 34.80 -13.71
N CYS A 702 -5.88 33.89 -12.73
CA CYS A 702 -5.62 32.47 -12.96
C CYS A 702 -6.83 31.62 -12.54
N ASP A 703 -7.56 31.04 -13.51
CA ASP A 703 -8.84 30.38 -13.18
C ASP A 703 -8.71 29.17 -12.25
N TYR A 704 -7.60 28.43 -12.34
CA TYR A 704 -7.32 27.34 -11.41
C TYR A 704 -6.96 27.83 -10.02
N ALA A 705 -6.16 28.90 -9.88
CA ALA A 705 -5.83 29.46 -8.57
C ALA A 705 -7.09 29.98 -7.87
N GLU A 706 -7.98 30.67 -8.60
CA GLU A 706 -9.27 31.12 -8.08
C GLU A 706 -10.15 29.94 -7.65
N ALA A 707 -10.28 28.91 -8.50
CA ALA A 707 -11.06 27.72 -8.18
C ALA A 707 -10.48 26.96 -6.98
N TYR A 708 -9.15 26.85 -6.91
CA TYR A 708 -8.44 26.22 -5.81
C TYR A 708 -8.70 26.94 -4.49
N ASN A 709 -8.56 28.27 -4.47
CA ASN A 709 -8.82 29.10 -3.29
C ASN A 709 -10.27 29.00 -2.80
N LEU A 710 -11.24 28.94 -3.72
CA LEU A 710 -12.64 28.71 -3.38
C LEU A 710 -12.87 27.35 -2.71
N CYS A 711 -12.15 26.31 -3.14
CA CYS A 711 -12.19 25.00 -2.48
C CYS A 711 -11.50 24.98 -1.11
N GLN A 712 -10.63 25.95 -0.78
CA GLN A 712 -9.97 26.05 0.52
C GLN A 712 -10.77 26.83 1.57
N LEU A 713 -11.98 27.32 1.24
CA LEU A 713 -12.80 28.08 2.19
C LEU A 713 -13.24 27.19 3.37
N PRO A 714 -12.93 27.54 4.64
CA PRO A 714 -13.22 26.69 5.79
C PRO A 714 -14.71 26.37 6.01
N ALA A 715 -15.60 27.29 5.61
CA ALA A 715 -17.05 27.13 5.73
C ALA A 715 -17.70 26.44 4.51
N GLY A 716 -16.90 26.03 3.51
CA GLY A 716 -17.38 25.66 2.19
C GLY A 716 -17.84 26.87 1.37
N MET A 717 -18.29 26.61 0.14
CA MET A 717 -18.79 27.64 -0.77
C MET A 717 -20.29 27.87 -0.58
N ASP A 718 -20.70 29.14 -0.44
CA ASP A 718 -22.10 29.53 -0.55
C ASP A 718 -22.61 29.44 -2.00
N LYS A 719 -23.92 29.64 -2.22
CA LYS A 719 -24.53 29.56 -3.55
C LYS A 719 -23.83 30.46 -4.59
N ARG A 720 -23.48 31.70 -4.24
CA ARG A 720 -22.86 32.66 -5.17
C ARG A 720 -21.43 32.26 -5.50
N GLN A 721 -20.70 31.73 -4.52
CA GLN A 721 -19.36 31.18 -4.68
C GLN A 721 -19.38 29.91 -5.53
N LEU A 722 -20.36 29.02 -5.34
CA LEU A 722 -20.58 27.85 -6.19
C LEU A 722 -20.90 28.24 -7.64
N GLU A 723 -21.76 29.23 -7.86
CA GLU A 723 -22.06 29.76 -9.20
C GLU A 723 -20.78 30.31 -9.86
N THR A 724 -19.96 31.02 -9.08
CA THR A 724 -18.65 31.54 -9.52
C THR A 724 -17.69 30.41 -9.88
N PHE A 725 -17.54 29.41 -9.01
CA PHE A 725 -16.75 28.22 -9.25
C PHE A 725 -17.19 27.51 -10.54
N PHE A 726 -18.50 27.36 -10.74
CA PHE A 726 -19.04 26.82 -11.98
C PHE A 726 -18.62 27.64 -13.21
N GLN A 727 -18.61 28.99 -13.13
CA GLN A 727 -18.12 29.81 -14.25
C GLN A 727 -16.63 29.59 -14.58
N LEU A 728 -15.81 29.21 -13.60
CA LEU A 728 -14.39 28.88 -13.81
C LEU A 728 -14.26 27.53 -14.53
N VAL A 729 -14.92 26.49 -14.00
CA VAL A 729 -14.73 25.10 -14.44
C VAL A 729 -15.58 24.73 -15.67
N LYS A 730 -16.63 25.51 -15.99
CA LYS A 730 -17.48 25.25 -17.16
C LYS A 730 -16.73 25.31 -18.50
N LYS A 731 -15.52 25.90 -18.52
CA LYS A 731 -14.67 26.03 -19.72
C LYS A 731 -14.18 24.68 -20.25
N GLY A 732 -14.05 23.65 -19.41
CA GLY A 732 -13.59 22.34 -19.82
C GLY A 732 -12.94 21.53 -18.70
N ARG A 733 -12.56 20.28 -18.99
CA ARG A 733 -11.72 19.48 -18.11
C ARG A 733 -10.42 20.24 -17.77
N PHE A 734 -9.98 20.14 -16.52
CA PHE A 734 -8.68 20.62 -16.08
C PHE A 734 -7.59 20.01 -16.96
N MET A 735 -6.74 20.85 -17.54
CA MET A 735 -5.60 20.45 -18.35
C MET A 735 -5.95 19.54 -19.54
N LYS A 736 -7.12 19.77 -20.15
CA LYS A 736 -7.58 19.02 -21.32
C LYS A 736 -6.50 18.99 -22.41
N GLY A 737 -6.17 17.79 -22.90
CA GLY A 737 -5.20 17.56 -23.97
C GLY A 737 -3.74 17.41 -23.52
N ILE A 738 -3.47 17.42 -22.21
CA ILE A 738 -2.15 17.10 -21.64
C ILE A 738 -2.22 15.71 -20.99
N THR A 739 -1.19 14.88 -21.14
CA THR A 739 -1.20 13.45 -20.74
C THR A 739 0.04 13.06 -19.91
N TRP A 740 0.65 14.01 -19.19
CA TRP A 740 1.77 13.68 -18.30
C TRP A 740 1.27 12.90 -17.09
N SER A 741 1.93 11.78 -16.77
CA SER A 741 1.53 10.85 -15.71
C SER A 741 1.49 11.49 -14.33
N TRP A 742 2.46 12.37 -14.01
CA TRP A 742 2.50 13.08 -12.73
C TRP A 742 1.30 14.01 -12.48
N LEU A 743 0.56 14.38 -13.54
CA LEU A 743 -0.67 15.17 -13.40
C LEU A 743 -1.88 14.32 -12.99
N ASP A 744 -1.81 12.99 -12.98
CA ASP A 744 -2.97 12.13 -12.75
C ASP A 744 -3.54 12.28 -11.34
N GLU A 745 -2.68 12.40 -10.31
CA GLU A 745 -3.12 12.70 -8.93
C GLU A 745 -3.88 14.03 -8.88
N MET A 746 -3.31 15.10 -9.44
CA MET A 746 -3.91 16.43 -9.43
C MET A 746 -5.20 16.50 -10.27
N ARG A 747 -5.29 15.71 -11.35
CA ARG A 747 -6.50 15.55 -12.16
C ARG A 747 -7.59 14.83 -11.40
N GLY A 748 -7.26 13.75 -10.68
CA GLY A 748 -8.19 13.04 -9.81
C GLY A 748 -8.73 13.97 -8.72
N TYR A 749 -7.84 14.62 -7.96
CA TYR A 749 -8.22 15.58 -6.92
C TYR A 749 -9.12 16.70 -7.46
N THR A 750 -8.71 17.36 -8.55
CA THR A 750 -9.49 18.45 -9.15
C THR A 750 -10.83 17.94 -9.68
N GLY A 751 -10.87 16.73 -10.26
CA GLY A 751 -12.10 16.08 -10.71
C GLY A 751 -13.09 15.90 -9.58
N THR A 752 -12.68 15.30 -8.45
CA THR A 752 -13.52 15.15 -7.26
C THR A 752 -14.06 16.49 -6.76
N GLN A 753 -13.20 17.51 -6.65
CA GLN A 753 -13.63 18.85 -6.23
C GLN A 753 -14.66 19.47 -7.18
N VAL A 754 -14.52 19.25 -8.49
CA VAL A 754 -15.50 19.72 -9.48
C VAL A 754 -16.83 18.98 -9.30
N ILE A 755 -16.80 17.65 -9.21
CA ILE A 755 -18.01 16.83 -9.08
C ILE A 755 -18.81 17.23 -7.83
N ASP A 756 -18.16 17.20 -6.66
CA ASP A 756 -18.81 17.46 -5.37
C ASP A 756 -19.49 18.84 -5.32
N ASN A 757 -18.78 19.88 -5.78
CA ASN A 757 -19.30 21.25 -5.70
C ASN A 757 -20.36 21.54 -6.77
N LEU A 758 -20.27 20.93 -7.96
CA LEU A 758 -21.32 21.08 -8.96
C LEU A 758 -22.60 20.31 -8.59
N LEU A 759 -22.50 19.17 -7.91
CA LEU A 759 -23.65 18.48 -7.34
C LEU A 759 -24.35 19.32 -6.25
N LYS A 760 -23.58 19.96 -5.36
CA LYS A 760 -24.15 20.93 -4.39
C LYS A 760 -24.87 22.09 -5.09
N LEU A 761 -24.29 22.65 -6.15
CA LEU A 761 -24.93 23.71 -6.92
C LEU A 761 -26.21 23.23 -7.63
N ALA A 762 -26.23 21.97 -8.08
CA ALA A 762 -27.40 21.39 -8.73
C ALA A 762 -28.63 21.37 -7.81
N VAL A 763 -28.44 21.22 -6.49
CA VAL A 763 -29.53 21.32 -5.49
C VAL A 763 -30.18 22.71 -5.54
N TYR A 764 -29.38 23.79 -5.47
CA TYR A 764 -29.88 25.16 -5.55
C TYR A 764 -30.56 25.49 -6.88
N PHE A 765 -30.03 24.95 -8.00
CA PHE A 765 -30.64 25.14 -9.31
C PHE A 765 -31.94 24.36 -9.47
N LYS A 766 -32.07 23.19 -8.84
CA LYS A 766 -33.30 22.39 -8.82
C LYS A 766 -34.42 23.10 -8.04
N GLU A 767 -34.11 23.67 -6.87
CA GLU A 767 -35.06 24.49 -6.10
C GLU A 767 -35.55 25.70 -6.90
N GLY A 768 -34.66 26.33 -7.66
CA GLY A 768 -34.96 27.45 -8.54
C GLY A 768 -35.54 27.08 -9.91
N ASN A 769 -35.77 25.79 -10.19
CA ASN A 769 -36.19 25.26 -11.49
C ASN A 769 -35.32 25.71 -12.70
N ASN A 770 -34.01 25.87 -12.50
CA ASN A 770 -33.05 26.26 -13.53
C ASN A 770 -32.60 25.06 -14.38
N LEU A 771 -33.50 24.54 -15.23
CA LEU A 771 -33.24 23.36 -16.06
C LEU A 771 -31.98 23.48 -16.94
N PRO A 772 -31.73 24.60 -17.66
CA PRO A 772 -30.52 24.74 -18.48
C PRO A 772 -29.23 24.74 -17.65
N GLY A 773 -29.28 25.30 -16.44
CA GLY A 773 -28.17 25.27 -15.50
C GLY A 773 -27.86 23.83 -15.07
N ILE A 774 -28.88 23.05 -14.70
CA ILE A 774 -28.73 21.66 -14.27
C ILE A 774 -28.16 20.79 -15.39
N GLU A 775 -28.65 20.95 -16.62
CA GLU A 775 -28.10 20.25 -17.78
C GLU A 775 -26.61 20.57 -18.00
N ALA A 776 -26.23 21.84 -17.86
CA ALA A 776 -24.84 22.26 -18.00
C ALA A 776 -23.94 21.71 -16.87
N LEU A 777 -24.45 21.59 -15.65
CA LEU A 777 -23.76 20.95 -14.53
C LEU A 777 -23.58 19.45 -14.78
N ALA A 778 -24.65 18.74 -15.13
CA ALA A 778 -24.62 17.31 -15.42
C ALA A 778 -23.62 16.99 -16.54
N LYS A 779 -23.67 17.75 -17.65
CA LYS A 779 -22.69 17.61 -18.74
C LYS A 779 -21.25 17.82 -18.26
N ARG A 780 -21.02 18.80 -17.39
CA ARG A 780 -19.69 19.10 -16.86
C ARG A 780 -19.18 17.99 -15.94
N ILE A 781 -20.05 17.40 -15.11
CA ILE A 781 -19.73 16.28 -14.21
C ILE A 781 -19.43 15.00 -15.01
N LEU A 782 -20.25 14.71 -16.04
CA LEU A 782 -20.04 13.56 -16.93
C LEU A 782 -18.78 13.70 -17.81
N GLU A 783 -18.28 14.92 -17.95
CA GLU A 783 -16.94 15.16 -18.48
C GLU A 783 -15.84 14.87 -17.45
N TYR A 784 -16.07 14.49 -16.20
CA TYR A 784 -14.99 14.02 -15.30
C TYR A 784 -15.18 12.56 -14.94
N ASP A 785 -16.42 12.15 -14.72
CA ASP A 785 -16.83 10.79 -14.42
C ASP A 785 -18.09 10.46 -15.24
N ASP A 786 -17.93 9.67 -16.30
CA ASP A 786 -19.03 9.33 -17.20
C ASP A 786 -19.93 8.19 -16.66
N LEU A 787 -19.60 7.65 -15.48
CA LEU A 787 -20.42 6.72 -14.70
C LEU A 787 -21.02 7.37 -13.45
N ASN A 788 -20.91 8.70 -13.28
CA ASN A 788 -21.49 9.39 -12.14
C ASN A 788 -23.03 9.31 -12.16
N GLU A 789 -23.59 8.51 -11.26
CA GLU A 789 -25.01 8.19 -11.23
C GLU A 789 -25.89 9.42 -10.97
N GLU A 790 -25.46 10.34 -10.08
CA GLU A 790 -26.19 11.56 -9.77
C GLU A 790 -26.27 12.49 -10.99
N ALA A 791 -25.18 12.64 -11.76
CA ALA A 791 -25.18 13.45 -12.96
C ALA A 791 -25.99 12.84 -14.10
N ILE A 792 -25.96 11.51 -14.26
CA ILE A 792 -26.88 10.81 -15.17
C ILE A 792 -28.32 11.05 -14.75
N TRP A 793 -28.61 10.94 -13.46
CA TRP A 793 -29.95 11.22 -12.95
C TRP A 793 -30.36 12.68 -13.19
N LEU A 794 -29.48 13.67 -12.96
CA LEU A 794 -29.77 15.08 -13.24
C LEU A 794 -30.09 15.30 -14.73
N GLN A 795 -29.34 14.66 -15.63
CA GLN A 795 -29.59 14.71 -17.07
C GLN A 795 -30.96 14.07 -17.43
N VAL A 796 -31.23 12.88 -16.91
CA VAL A 796 -32.51 12.17 -17.08
C VAL A 796 -33.67 12.99 -16.52
N TRP A 797 -33.50 13.59 -15.35
CA TRP A 797 -34.51 14.41 -14.68
C TRP A 797 -34.85 15.65 -15.51
N VAL A 798 -33.86 16.39 -16.02
CA VAL A 798 -34.11 17.54 -16.91
C VAL A 798 -34.90 17.12 -18.14
N LEU A 799 -34.51 16.03 -18.81
CA LEU A 799 -35.21 15.52 -20.00
C LEU A 799 -36.66 15.12 -19.69
N ARG A 800 -36.93 14.58 -18.50
CA ARG A 800 -38.30 14.29 -18.04
C ARG A 800 -39.10 15.57 -17.82
N GLN A 801 -38.51 16.62 -17.23
CA GLN A 801 -39.18 17.92 -17.04
C GLN A 801 -39.50 18.60 -18.39
N THR A 802 -38.71 18.34 -19.43
CA THR A 802 -38.95 18.89 -20.79
C THR A 802 -39.76 17.96 -21.70
N ASN A 803 -40.44 16.94 -21.16
CA ASN A 803 -41.23 15.94 -21.91
C ASN A 803 -40.44 15.11 -22.96
N ASN A 804 -39.12 15.00 -22.83
CA ASN A 804 -38.25 14.23 -23.72
C ASN A 804 -37.97 12.82 -23.21
N MET A 805 -39.04 12.04 -22.93
CA MET A 805 -38.93 10.72 -22.30
C MET A 805 -38.09 9.71 -23.10
N HIS A 806 -38.15 9.77 -24.44
CA HIS A 806 -37.32 8.91 -25.30
C HIS A 806 -35.82 9.13 -25.10
N GLN A 807 -35.39 10.39 -25.00
CA GLN A 807 -33.99 10.72 -24.76
C GLN A 807 -33.58 10.36 -23.34
N ALA A 808 -34.47 10.56 -22.35
CA ALA A 808 -34.21 10.18 -20.96
C ALA A 808 -33.90 8.68 -20.84
N LYS A 809 -34.69 7.82 -21.49
CA LYS A 809 -34.43 6.37 -21.53
C LYS A 809 -33.15 6.02 -22.27
N PHE A 810 -32.91 6.65 -23.42
CA PHE A 810 -31.67 6.46 -24.19
C PHE A 810 -30.41 6.78 -23.38
N HIS A 811 -30.41 7.90 -22.65
CA HIS A 811 -29.27 8.30 -21.81
C HIS A 811 -29.03 7.31 -20.66
N PHE A 812 -30.10 6.82 -20.01
CA PHE A 812 -30.00 5.80 -18.99
C PHE A 812 -29.50 4.45 -19.54
N GLU A 813 -30.02 4.00 -20.67
CA GLU A 813 -29.57 2.77 -21.34
C GLU A 813 -28.11 2.87 -21.77
N SER A 814 -27.69 4.03 -22.30
CA SER A 814 -26.30 4.30 -22.64
C SER A 814 -25.39 4.24 -21.41
N PHE A 815 -25.84 4.78 -20.27
CA PHE A 815 -25.14 4.64 -19.00
C PHE A 815 -25.03 3.17 -18.57
N CYS A 816 -26.11 2.37 -18.61
CA CYS A 816 -26.06 0.95 -18.27
C CYS A 816 -25.07 0.16 -19.15
N LEU A 817 -24.99 0.50 -20.45
CA LEU A 817 -24.02 -0.10 -21.37
C LEU A 817 -22.57 0.26 -21.00
N LYS A 818 -22.31 1.53 -20.65
CA LYS A 818 -20.98 1.97 -20.21
C LYS A 818 -20.59 1.37 -18.86
N TYR A 819 -21.55 1.29 -17.93
CA TYR A 819 -21.39 0.65 -16.62
C TYR A 819 -20.97 -0.80 -16.81
N HIS A 820 -21.69 -1.54 -17.67
CA HIS A 820 -21.34 -2.93 -17.97
C HIS A 820 -19.97 -3.09 -18.64
N ALA A 821 -19.66 -2.23 -19.61
CA ALA A 821 -18.36 -2.26 -20.29
C ALA A 821 -17.19 -1.95 -19.35
N SER A 822 -17.40 -1.12 -18.33
CA SER A 822 -16.35 -0.66 -17.41
C SER A 822 -16.18 -1.55 -16.18
N LEU A 823 -17.27 -2.13 -15.67
CA LEU A 823 -17.30 -2.87 -14.40
C LEU A 823 -17.57 -4.38 -14.55
N GLY A 824 -17.91 -4.86 -15.76
CA GLY A 824 -18.11 -6.28 -16.05
C GLY A 824 -19.44 -6.87 -15.56
N GLU A 825 -20.26 -6.10 -14.85
CA GLU A 825 -21.56 -6.52 -14.30
C GLU A 825 -22.71 -5.64 -14.83
N LYS A 826 -23.96 -6.08 -14.70
CA LYS A 826 -25.12 -5.29 -15.14
C LYS A 826 -25.49 -4.26 -14.08
N PHE A 827 -25.89 -3.05 -14.50
CA PHE A 827 -26.40 -2.04 -13.57
C PHE A 827 -27.63 -2.58 -12.82
N PRO A 828 -27.69 -2.49 -11.48
CA PRO A 828 -28.66 -3.23 -10.68
C PRO A 828 -30.09 -2.67 -10.73
N MET A 829 -30.26 -1.39 -11.06
CA MET A 829 -31.57 -0.74 -11.11
C MET A 829 -32.10 -0.66 -12.54
N ASN A 830 -33.42 -0.83 -12.71
CA ASN A 830 -34.09 -0.45 -13.95
C ASN A 830 -34.39 1.07 -13.98
N PHE A 831 -34.88 1.58 -15.12
CA PHE A 831 -35.13 3.01 -15.32
C PHE A 831 -36.05 3.63 -14.26
N GLU A 832 -37.10 2.91 -13.83
CA GLU A 832 -38.06 3.43 -12.84
C GLU A 832 -37.47 3.41 -11.43
N GLU A 833 -36.78 2.33 -11.07
CA GLU A 833 -36.06 2.20 -9.78
C GLU A 833 -34.97 3.26 -9.63
N PHE A 834 -34.18 3.48 -10.68
CA PHE A 834 -33.14 4.51 -10.73
C PHE A 834 -33.74 5.90 -10.48
N ASN A 835 -34.81 6.24 -11.21
CA ASN A 835 -35.47 7.53 -11.04
C ASN A 835 -36.04 7.71 -9.62
N LYS A 836 -36.66 6.67 -9.05
CA LYS A 836 -37.24 6.71 -7.71
C LYS A 836 -36.17 6.90 -6.63
N ASN A 837 -35.11 6.09 -6.67
CA ASN A 837 -34.02 6.12 -5.68
C ASN A 837 -33.38 7.51 -5.58
N TYR A 838 -32.95 8.06 -6.72
CA TYR A 838 -32.27 9.36 -6.75
C TYR A 838 -33.21 10.56 -6.56
N GLN A 839 -34.51 10.41 -6.84
CA GLN A 839 -35.51 11.40 -6.48
C GLN A 839 -35.65 11.53 -4.95
N GLU A 840 -35.59 10.42 -4.21
CA GLU A 840 -35.66 10.39 -2.73
C GLU A 840 -34.36 10.91 -2.09
N GLN A 841 -33.19 10.53 -2.61
CA GLN A 841 -31.88 10.95 -2.09
C GLN A 841 -31.60 12.45 -2.22
N ILE A 842 -31.93 13.08 -3.35
CA ILE A 842 -31.68 14.52 -3.52
C ILE A 842 -32.66 15.37 -2.70
N LEU A 843 -33.84 14.84 -2.33
CA LEU A 843 -34.78 15.50 -1.42
C LEU A 843 -34.33 15.45 0.05
N SER A 844 -33.51 14.47 0.45
CA SER A 844 -32.91 14.44 1.79
C SER A 844 -31.69 15.36 1.90
N ALA A 845 -30.88 15.47 0.84
CA ALA A 845 -29.72 16.35 0.78
C ALA A 845 -30.06 17.86 0.81
N ALA A 846 -31.27 18.27 0.41
CA ALA A 846 -31.72 19.66 0.45
C ALA A 846 -32.22 20.13 1.85
N ARG A 847 -32.30 19.23 2.84
CA ARG A 847 -32.77 19.54 4.21
C ARG A 847 -31.64 19.66 5.24
N HIS A 848 -30.39 19.51 4.82
CA HIS A 848 -29.17 19.60 5.63
C HIS A 848 -28.20 20.58 4.97
#